data_AF-A0A255YW64-F1
#
_entry.id   AF-A0A255YW64-F1
#
_cell.length_a   1.000
_cell.length_b   1.000
_cell.length_c   1.000
_cell.angle_alpha   90.00
_cell.angle_beta   90.00
_cell.angle_gamma   90.00
#
_symmetry.space_group_name_H-M   'P 1'
#
loop_
_entity.id
_entity.type
_entity.pdbx_description
1 polymer ?
#
loop_
_entity_poly.entity_id
_entity_poly.type
_entity_poly.pdbx_seq_one_letter_code
_entity_poly.pdbx_strand_id
1 'polypeptide(L)'
;MITITDVSSVNGGAGNDTISGGMAFAWVYGDDGDDVITIGRTQTVDGGAGNDILTIGSGTVTGGAGQDRFIINPTVDSSSNRLSAVTITDFASGATGEVLDLTNIVPLLAGPRGASPFGTHLWIEALAGGTTRIIVDRDAAGNQYDRETLVVLDSVFANDLVAANFASGWVPTRDKTVSDNTQTGTVASETLAGGWGNDTIAGGAGNDTISDTAGNNQLSGGDGNDTLTGGNGNDTLSGDAGDDLLIGGMGTDQLNGGDGNDRLIASGASSTLDGGLGNDTLEAAGSGSVLIGGAGDDTLTATGAQSTLRGGDGNDVLSANTSSQVFGEGGNDTITGSGTADGGVGDDVLRLTSGQMTGGAGADRFVLDGVTLTYSGYWQYYGVRSVTITDFDVNGGDVIDLSVILRTVYGYEGGNPFGPYLRLQQDGADTLITLDPDAGGLPQTNADRGVLARLQNVQVSNLTSSHFSPSFDLSVLAQYNPQTLNGGDGNDLLRGGLGEDSLSGGKGSDLLIGGAGNDIQRGGDGLDAAYFKAPPGNATVVSVQQRTDASGATYFVVYDQRVTGEGTDTLYGVEIGIFNNTILPLIAPQRWTPYQPYEQGQFDNAAYLALYPDVAAAVAAGVYKTGEEHYLAFGRAENRASPAVENGTLVLFDSTFYRLTNPDVDQAIRNGTVIDAWTHYKQFGAREGRDPNIMFDADWYLASNPDVAAAVARGGIDALTHFANYGWKEGRDPSRWFDISAYLAANPDVAAVQGLNPLLHYLAYGYHEGRLTTFTELG
;
A
#
# COMPACT_ATOMS: atom_id res chain seq x y z
N MET A 1 81.81 -7.69 -6.02
CA MET A 1 81.53 -6.27 -6.32
C MET A 1 82.78 -5.61 -6.87
N ILE A 2 82.83 -5.50 -8.19
CA ILE A 2 83.87 -4.80 -8.95
C ILE A 2 83.20 -3.53 -9.51
N THR A 3 83.60 -2.34 -9.05
CA THR A 3 83.08 -1.07 -9.59
C THR A 3 84.16 -0.46 -10.47
N ILE A 4 83.97 -0.52 -11.79
CA ILE A 4 84.93 0.00 -12.77
C ILE A 4 84.31 1.15 -13.56
N THR A 5 85.06 2.24 -13.69
CA THR A 5 84.56 3.50 -14.28
C THR A 5 85.13 3.85 -15.65
N ASP A 6 85.93 2.99 -16.30
CA ASP A 6 86.33 3.15 -17.72
C ASP A 6 87.06 1.89 -18.26
N VAL A 7 86.32 0.93 -18.83
CA VAL A 7 86.89 -0.15 -19.67
C VAL A 7 86.00 -0.36 -20.88
N SER A 8 86.60 -0.68 -22.03
CA SER A 8 85.84 -1.07 -23.22
C SER A 8 85.06 -2.37 -23.05
N SER A 9 85.47 -3.24 -22.11
CA SER A 9 84.79 -4.51 -21.86
C SER A 9 84.91 -4.98 -20.41
N VAL A 10 83.88 -5.67 -19.91
CA VAL A 10 83.87 -6.40 -18.63
C VAL A 10 83.49 -7.85 -18.91
N ASN A 11 84.09 -8.78 -18.17
CA ASN A 11 83.84 -10.22 -18.27
C ASN A 11 83.80 -10.80 -16.85
N GLY A 12 82.72 -11.53 -16.50
CA GLY A 12 82.51 -12.17 -15.20
C GLY A 12 83.42 -13.37 -15.00
N GLY A 13 83.45 -14.26 -15.99
CA GLY A 13 84.27 -15.46 -16.01
C GLY A 13 83.45 -16.67 -15.61
N ALA A 14 84.07 -17.70 -15.03
CA ALA A 14 83.33 -18.90 -14.64
C ALA A 14 82.73 -18.77 -13.22
N GLY A 15 81.47 -19.19 -13.09
CA GLY A 15 80.66 -19.14 -11.87
C GLY A 15 79.63 -18.00 -11.90
N ASN A 16 78.69 -18.03 -10.96
CA ASN A 16 77.63 -17.03 -10.89
C ASN A 16 78.17 -15.66 -10.45
N ASP A 17 78.07 -14.69 -11.33
CA ASP A 17 78.59 -13.35 -11.18
C ASP A 17 77.48 -12.30 -11.04
N THR A 18 77.86 -11.13 -10.52
CA THR A 18 76.98 -9.97 -10.47
C THR A 18 77.72 -8.76 -11.00
N ILE A 19 77.27 -8.28 -12.15
CA ILE A 19 77.91 -7.19 -12.90
C ILE A 19 76.95 -6.00 -12.94
N SER A 20 77.37 -4.86 -12.40
CA SER A 20 76.55 -3.64 -12.36
C SER A 20 77.32 -2.42 -12.88
N GLY A 21 76.76 -1.69 -13.85
CA GLY A 21 77.43 -0.57 -14.51
C GLY A 21 76.51 0.61 -14.85
N GLY A 22 76.93 1.83 -14.48
CA GLY A 22 76.11 3.04 -14.60
C GLY A 22 76.24 3.81 -15.93
N MET A 23 77.39 3.76 -16.61
CA MET A 23 77.58 4.50 -17.88
C MET A 23 78.84 4.03 -18.64
N ALA A 24 78.60 3.39 -19.80
CA ALA A 24 79.54 3.16 -20.90
C ALA A 24 80.56 1.99 -20.80
N PHE A 25 80.09 0.75 -20.61
CA PHE A 25 80.82 -0.41 -21.15
C PHE A 25 80.46 -0.61 -22.63
N ALA A 26 81.44 -0.88 -23.50
CA ALA A 26 81.10 -1.23 -24.89
C ALA A 26 80.64 -2.70 -24.98
N TRP A 27 81.20 -3.59 -24.14
CA TRP A 27 80.88 -5.01 -24.10
C TRP A 27 80.83 -5.53 -22.66
N VAL A 28 79.84 -6.35 -22.31
CA VAL A 28 79.73 -7.02 -21.01
C VAL A 28 79.45 -8.50 -21.27
N TYR A 29 80.22 -9.39 -20.65
CA TYR A 29 80.08 -10.85 -20.77
C TYR A 29 79.92 -11.46 -19.37
N GLY A 30 78.92 -12.32 -19.18
CA GLY A 30 78.80 -13.17 -18.00
C GLY A 30 79.76 -14.36 -18.05
N ASP A 31 79.73 -15.09 -19.17
CA ASP A 31 80.41 -16.37 -19.45
C ASP A 31 79.65 -17.59 -18.88
N ASP A 32 80.24 -18.46 -18.04
CA ASP A 32 79.58 -19.69 -17.57
C ASP A 32 79.02 -19.46 -16.15
N GLY A 33 77.72 -19.64 -15.90
CA GLY A 33 77.10 -19.47 -14.58
C GLY A 33 75.73 -18.81 -14.68
N ASP A 34 74.95 -18.81 -13.59
CA ASP A 34 73.71 -18.02 -13.56
C ASP A 34 74.05 -16.59 -13.11
N ASP A 35 74.12 -15.67 -14.05
CA ASP A 35 74.65 -14.32 -13.86
C ASP A 35 73.56 -13.26 -13.68
N VAL A 36 73.89 -12.21 -12.91
CA VAL A 36 73.02 -11.03 -12.74
C VAL A 36 73.72 -9.81 -13.30
N ILE A 37 73.26 -9.34 -14.46
CA ILE A 37 73.86 -8.24 -15.20
C ILE A 37 72.90 -7.04 -15.20
N THR A 38 73.30 -5.92 -14.60
CA THR A 38 72.49 -4.69 -14.53
C THR A 38 73.20 -3.50 -15.17
N ILE A 39 72.68 -3.04 -16.30
CA ILE A 39 73.37 -2.11 -17.18
C ILE A 39 72.42 -1.06 -17.76
N GLY A 40 72.72 0.22 -17.53
CA GLY A 40 71.86 1.33 -17.97
C GLY A 40 72.00 1.71 -19.46
N ARG A 41 73.23 1.95 -19.93
CA ARG A 41 73.53 2.36 -21.33
C ARG A 41 74.80 1.69 -21.85
N THR A 42 74.68 0.82 -22.85
CA THR A 42 75.82 0.08 -23.47
C THR A 42 75.58 -0.23 -24.94
N GLN A 43 76.62 -0.77 -25.61
CA GLN A 43 76.52 -1.22 -27.01
C GLN A 43 76.14 -2.71 -27.10
N THR A 44 76.75 -3.59 -26.31
CA THR A 44 76.46 -5.04 -26.29
C THR A 44 76.60 -5.67 -24.90
N VAL A 45 75.68 -6.57 -24.54
CA VAL A 45 75.72 -7.44 -23.35
C VAL A 45 75.49 -8.89 -23.78
N ASP A 46 76.19 -9.84 -23.15
CA ASP A 46 76.08 -11.28 -23.39
C ASP A 46 76.07 -12.00 -22.04
N GLY A 47 75.00 -12.76 -21.76
CA GLY A 47 74.86 -13.55 -20.54
C GLY A 47 75.85 -14.70 -20.54
N GLY A 48 75.71 -15.60 -21.51
CA GLY A 48 76.61 -16.73 -21.70
C GLY A 48 75.87 -18.04 -21.45
N ALA A 49 76.41 -18.96 -20.67
CA ALA A 49 75.75 -20.24 -20.37
C ALA A 49 75.24 -20.26 -18.94
N GLY A 50 73.94 -20.45 -18.74
CA GLY A 50 73.29 -20.39 -17.43
C GLY A 50 71.91 -19.76 -17.56
N ASN A 51 71.19 -19.65 -16.45
CA ASN A 51 69.91 -18.93 -16.42
C ASN A 51 70.16 -17.51 -15.92
N ASP A 52 70.34 -16.58 -16.85
CA ASP A 52 70.82 -15.25 -16.56
C ASP A 52 69.69 -14.24 -16.32
N ILE A 53 69.96 -13.22 -15.50
CA ILE A 53 69.06 -12.09 -15.26
C ILE A 53 69.73 -10.82 -15.79
N LEU A 54 69.24 -10.34 -16.93
CA LEU A 54 69.81 -9.21 -17.66
C LEU A 54 68.89 -7.99 -17.57
N THR A 55 69.24 -7.02 -16.73
CA THR A 55 68.54 -5.73 -16.62
C THR A 55 69.19 -4.69 -17.53
N ILE A 56 68.53 -4.34 -18.63
CA ILE A 56 69.11 -3.55 -19.72
C ILE A 56 68.27 -2.30 -20.01
N GLY A 57 68.93 -1.15 -20.17
CA GLY A 57 68.25 0.11 -20.50
C GLY A 57 68.39 0.63 -21.93
N SER A 58 69.36 0.12 -22.70
CA SER A 58 69.51 0.34 -24.15
C SER A 58 70.66 -0.50 -24.71
N GLY A 59 70.66 -0.76 -26.01
CA GLY A 59 71.74 -1.48 -26.71
C GLY A 59 71.35 -2.88 -27.15
N THR A 60 72.34 -3.70 -27.50
CA THR A 60 72.16 -5.09 -27.91
C THR A 60 72.40 -6.02 -26.73
N VAL A 61 71.60 -7.08 -26.59
CA VAL A 61 71.75 -8.10 -25.57
C VAL A 61 71.56 -9.51 -26.16
N THR A 62 72.36 -10.44 -25.67
CA THR A 62 72.33 -11.86 -25.95
C THR A 62 72.15 -12.57 -24.60
N GLY A 63 71.19 -13.48 -24.50
CA GLY A 63 71.00 -14.30 -23.29
C GLY A 63 72.04 -15.40 -23.24
N GLY A 64 72.14 -16.14 -24.34
CA GLY A 64 73.03 -17.28 -24.50
C GLY A 64 72.28 -18.59 -24.27
N ALA A 65 72.89 -19.53 -23.55
CA ALA A 65 72.33 -20.87 -23.35
C ALA A 65 71.69 -20.99 -21.96
N GLY A 66 70.36 -21.05 -21.90
CA GLY A 66 69.62 -21.35 -20.68
C GLY A 66 68.20 -20.78 -20.73
N GLN A 67 67.61 -20.53 -19.57
CA GLN A 67 66.34 -19.81 -19.42
C GLN A 67 66.60 -18.44 -18.84
N ASP A 68 66.84 -17.49 -19.73
CA ASP A 68 67.19 -16.13 -19.39
C ASP A 68 65.98 -15.24 -19.14
N ARG A 69 66.18 -14.24 -18.28
CA ARG A 69 65.21 -13.19 -17.95
C ARG A 69 65.75 -11.83 -18.33
N PHE A 70 65.10 -11.18 -19.29
CA PHE A 70 65.45 -9.84 -19.76
C PHE A 70 64.55 -8.79 -19.10
N ILE A 71 65.11 -8.02 -18.17
CA ILE A 71 64.41 -6.94 -17.49
C ILE A 71 64.66 -5.63 -18.23
N ILE A 72 63.60 -5.08 -18.85
CA ILE A 72 63.71 -3.87 -19.65
C ILE A 72 63.56 -2.65 -18.74
N ASN A 73 64.64 -1.87 -18.60
CA ASN A 73 64.67 -0.66 -17.77
C ASN A 73 65.04 0.56 -18.64
N PRO A 74 64.12 1.02 -19.49
CA PRO A 74 64.46 1.83 -20.65
C PRO A 74 65.05 3.18 -20.27
N THR A 75 66.07 3.60 -21.01
CA THR A 75 66.67 4.92 -20.84
C THR A 75 66.09 5.94 -21.81
N VAL A 76 65.85 7.14 -21.30
CA VAL A 76 65.44 8.28 -22.13
C VAL A 76 66.68 8.93 -22.74
N ASP A 77 66.68 9.11 -24.06
CA ASP A 77 67.66 9.93 -24.74
C ASP A 77 67.34 11.41 -24.47
N SER A 78 68.25 12.10 -23.79
CA SER A 78 68.10 13.49 -23.37
C SER A 78 67.99 14.48 -24.55
N SER A 79 68.40 14.09 -25.75
CA SER A 79 68.36 14.95 -26.94
C SER A 79 67.04 14.87 -27.71
N SER A 80 66.41 13.69 -27.73
CA SER A 80 65.17 13.43 -28.44
C SER A 80 63.94 13.31 -27.52
N ASN A 81 64.15 13.14 -26.21
CA ASN A 81 63.13 12.82 -25.20
C ASN A 81 62.35 11.52 -25.49
N ARG A 82 62.98 10.61 -26.23
CA ARG A 82 62.43 9.30 -26.63
C ARG A 82 63.15 8.18 -25.89
N LEU A 83 62.47 7.05 -25.73
CA LEU A 83 63.04 5.82 -25.21
C LEU A 83 64.05 5.24 -26.20
N SER A 84 65.14 4.71 -25.66
CA SER A 84 66.16 3.98 -26.41
C SER A 84 65.82 2.49 -26.43
N ALA A 85 65.72 1.90 -27.63
CA ALA A 85 65.35 0.50 -27.78
C ALA A 85 66.44 -0.46 -27.26
N VAL A 86 66.01 -1.63 -26.78
CA VAL A 86 66.86 -2.78 -26.50
C VAL A 86 66.68 -3.80 -27.64
N THR A 87 67.78 -4.35 -28.17
CA THR A 87 67.73 -5.40 -29.19
C THR A 87 68.21 -6.71 -28.58
N ILE A 88 67.34 -7.72 -28.52
CA ILE A 88 67.65 -9.07 -28.04
C ILE A 88 67.91 -9.96 -29.25
N THR A 89 69.04 -10.66 -29.28
CA THR A 89 69.53 -11.33 -30.50
C THR A 89 69.15 -12.80 -30.65
N ASP A 90 68.82 -13.46 -29.55
CA ASP A 90 68.67 -14.93 -29.46
C ASP A 90 67.48 -15.38 -28.62
N PHE A 91 66.50 -14.48 -28.40
CA PHE A 91 65.38 -14.73 -27.50
C PHE A 91 64.61 -16.03 -27.84
N ALA A 92 64.56 -16.98 -26.91
CA ALA A 92 63.79 -18.20 -27.09
C ALA A 92 62.30 -17.96 -26.82
N SER A 93 61.45 -18.12 -27.83
CA SER A 93 59.99 -17.91 -27.73
C SER A 93 59.22 -19.21 -27.42
N GLY A 94 57.93 -19.08 -27.09
CA GLY A 94 57.03 -20.21 -26.78
C GLY A 94 56.89 -20.49 -25.29
N ALA A 95 56.04 -21.46 -24.94
CA ALA A 95 55.61 -21.75 -23.55
C ALA A 95 56.75 -22.18 -22.61
N THR A 96 57.85 -22.71 -23.15
CA THR A 96 59.05 -23.10 -22.40
C THR A 96 60.26 -22.20 -22.71
N GLY A 97 60.01 -21.07 -23.37
CA GLY A 97 61.03 -20.11 -23.77
C GLY A 97 61.48 -19.20 -22.63
N GLU A 98 62.21 -18.16 -23.00
CA GLU A 98 62.76 -17.14 -22.12
C GLU A 98 61.70 -16.09 -21.73
N VAL A 99 62.05 -15.28 -20.74
CA VAL A 99 61.13 -14.32 -20.12
C VAL A 99 61.57 -12.89 -20.37
N LEU A 100 60.66 -12.10 -20.95
CA LEU A 100 60.78 -10.66 -21.07
C LEU A 100 59.99 -9.96 -19.95
N ASP A 101 60.68 -9.19 -19.13
CA ASP A 101 60.10 -8.47 -18.01
C ASP A 101 59.98 -6.97 -18.34
N LEU A 102 58.74 -6.55 -18.53
CA LEU A 102 58.36 -5.17 -18.83
C LEU A 102 57.85 -4.42 -17.60
N THR A 103 57.99 -4.96 -16.39
CA THR A 103 57.39 -4.37 -15.16
C THR A 103 57.83 -2.92 -14.93
N ASN A 104 59.06 -2.57 -15.31
CA ASN A 104 59.60 -1.22 -15.16
C ASN A 104 59.01 -0.20 -16.17
N ILE A 105 58.30 -0.65 -17.22
CA ILE A 105 57.62 0.27 -18.16
C ILE A 105 56.29 0.78 -17.59
N VAL A 106 55.57 -0.05 -16.83
CA VAL A 106 54.19 0.25 -16.40
C VAL A 106 54.07 1.57 -15.64
N PRO A 107 54.97 1.92 -14.69
CA PRO A 107 54.88 3.20 -13.98
C PRO A 107 55.05 4.44 -14.88
N LEU A 108 55.53 4.27 -16.11
CA LEU A 108 55.76 5.33 -17.09
C LEU A 108 54.57 5.52 -18.05
N LEU A 109 53.57 4.64 -18.01
CA LEU A 109 52.36 4.70 -18.85
C LEU A 109 51.27 5.52 -18.14
N ALA A 110 50.54 6.35 -18.89
CA ALA A 110 49.43 7.13 -18.37
C ALA A 110 48.13 6.31 -18.34
N GLY A 111 47.59 6.00 -17.16
CA GLY A 111 46.32 5.27 -17.06
C GLY A 111 46.15 4.49 -15.75
N PRO A 112 45.02 3.78 -15.59
CA PRO A 112 44.79 2.90 -14.44
C PRO A 112 45.86 1.79 -14.39
N ARG A 113 46.31 1.49 -13.17
CA ARG A 113 47.39 0.51 -12.92
C ARG A 113 46.77 -0.86 -12.66
N GLY A 114 47.24 -1.91 -13.34
CA GLY A 114 46.88 -3.31 -13.06
C GLY A 114 46.42 -4.13 -14.26
N ALA A 115 45.92 -3.49 -15.33
CA ALA A 115 45.57 -4.17 -16.57
C ALA A 115 46.81 -4.41 -17.47
N SER A 116 46.71 -5.37 -18.40
CA SER A 116 47.73 -5.56 -19.43
C SER A 116 47.93 -4.26 -20.21
N PRO A 117 49.18 -3.77 -20.39
CA PRO A 117 49.43 -2.59 -21.19
C PRO A 117 49.34 -2.89 -22.70
N PHE A 118 49.31 -4.16 -23.12
CA PHE A 118 49.14 -4.53 -24.52
C PHE A 118 47.74 -4.15 -25.03
N GLY A 119 47.65 -3.64 -26.26
CA GLY A 119 46.41 -3.17 -26.91
C GLY A 119 46.06 -1.71 -26.60
N THR A 120 46.55 -1.17 -25.48
CA THR A 120 46.32 0.23 -25.09
C THR A 120 47.59 1.08 -25.24
N HIS A 121 48.69 0.59 -24.66
CA HIS A 121 49.98 1.27 -24.62
C HIS A 121 51.08 0.50 -25.34
N LEU A 122 50.99 -0.83 -25.42
CA LEU A 122 51.99 -1.69 -26.06
C LEU A 122 51.36 -2.52 -27.19
N TRP A 123 52.15 -2.84 -28.22
CA TRP A 123 51.80 -3.86 -29.20
C TRP A 123 53.07 -4.40 -29.86
N ILE A 124 52.97 -5.60 -30.43
CA ILE A 124 54.02 -6.21 -31.23
C ILE A 124 53.81 -5.89 -32.70
N GLU A 125 54.89 -5.68 -33.43
CA GLU A 125 54.87 -5.47 -34.86
C GLU A 125 55.88 -6.39 -35.53
N ALA A 126 55.39 -7.21 -36.46
CA ALA A 126 56.23 -8.11 -37.23
C ALA A 126 56.99 -7.32 -38.31
N LEU A 127 58.31 -7.52 -38.37
CA LEU A 127 59.18 -6.97 -39.39
C LEU A 127 59.62 -8.06 -40.38
N ALA A 128 60.19 -7.63 -41.50
CA ALA A 128 60.78 -8.55 -42.47
C ALA A 128 61.94 -9.35 -41.83
N GLY A 129 62.10 -10.62 -42.22
CA GLY A 129 63.19 -11.47 -41.74
C GLY A 129 62.88 -12.27 -40.47
N GLY A 130 61.65 -12.21 -39.96
CA GLY A 130 61.26 -12.96 -38.75
C GLY A 130 61.57 -12.22 -37.46
N THR A 131 61.91 -10.93 -37.52
CA THR A 131 62.12 -10.05 -36.35
C THR A 131 60.79 -9.49 -35.85
N THR A 132 60.64 -9.34 -34.54
CA THR A 132 59.49 -8.67 -33.91
C THR A 132 59.94 -7.45 -33.12
N ARG A 133 59.21 -6.34 -33.20
CA ARG A 133 59.42 -5.19 -32.31
C ARG A 133 58.24 -5.00 -31.37
N ILE A 134 58.53 -4.60 -30.13
CA ILE A 134 57.53 -4.12 -29.17
C ILE A 134 57.52 -2.60 -29.25
N ILE A 135 56.35 -2.06 -29.56
CA ILE A 135 56.10 -0.63 -29.61
C ILE A 135 55.43 -0.17 -28.33
N VAL A 136 55.74 1.05 -27.90
CA VAL A 136 55.09 1.73 -26.79
C VAL A 136 54.53 3.09 -27.20
N ASP A 137 53.34 3.38 -26.70
CA ASP A 137 52.64 4.66 -26.69
C ASP A 137 52.39 5.05 -25.22
N ARG A 138 53.12 6.06 -24.72
CA ARG A 138 53.16 6.39 -23.28
C ARG A 138 51.87 7.07 -22.79
N ASP A 139 51.16 7.78 -23.66
CA ASP A 139 49.96 8.55 -23.30
C ASP A 139 48.66 7.95 -23.85
N ALA A 140 48.77 6.93 -24.72
CA ALA A 140 47.64 6.30 -25.42
C ALA A 140 46.78 7.29 -26.21
N ALA A 141 47.30 8.48 -26.53
CA ALA A 141 46.62 9.45 -27.40
C ALA A 141 46.55 8.94 -28.83
N GLY A 142 47.33 7.89 -29.16
CA GLY A 142 47.15 7.12 -30.36
C GLY A 142 47.58 7.84 -31.63
N ASN A 143 48.31 8.94 -31.48
CA ASN A 143 48.91 9.63 -32.61
C ASN A 143 50.13 8.82 -33.09
N GLN A 144 50.36 8.77 -34.41
CA GLN A 144 51.43 7.95 -34.96
C GLN A 144 52.85 8.45 -34.63
N TYR A 145 52.97 9.64 -34.05
CA TYR A 145 54.22 10.36 -33.83
C TYR A 145 54.84 10.10 -32.45
N ASP A 146 54.04 9.67 -31.47
CA ASP A 146 54.49 9.38 -30.09
C ASP A 146 54.81 7.89 -29.88
N ARG A 147 54.78 7.09 -30.94
CA ARG A 147 55.05 5.65 -30.93
C ARG A 147 56.56 5.40 -30.98
N GLU A 148 57.07 4.66 -30.01
CA GLU A 148 58.51 4.42 -29.83
C GLU A 148 58.78 2.90 -29.78
N THR A 149 59.91 2.46 -30.33
CA THR A 149 60.31 1.05 -30.20
C THR A 149 60.96 0.85 -28.83
N LEU A 150 60.38 -0.04 -28.02
CA LEU A 150 60.88 -0.39 -26.70
C LEU A 150 61.88 -1.55 -26.79
N VAL A 151 61.51 -2.62 -27.50
CA VAL A 151 62.32 -3.83 -27.66
C VAL A 151 62.29 -4.27 -29.12
N VAL A 152 63.40 -4.81 -29.61
CA VAL A 152 63.50 -5.57 -30.85
C VAL A 152 63.95 -6.99 -30.49
N LEU A 153 63.17 -7.99 -30.87
CA LEU A 153 63.49 -9.41 -30.75
C LEU A 153 63.93 -9.91 -32.12
N ASP A 154 65.23 -10.07 -32.30
CA ASP A 154 65.78 -10.50 -33.58
C ASP A 154 65.50 -11.99 -33.83
N SER A 155 65.13 -12.33 -35.05
CA SER A 155 64.77 -13.70 -35.45
C SER A 155 63.66 -14.39 -34.62
N VAL A 156 62.82 -13.63 -33.91
CA VAL A 156 61.65 -14.14 -33.19
C VAL A 156 60.36 -13.74 -33.90
N PHE A 157 59.60 -14.73 -34.38
CA PHE A 157 58.31 -14.46 -35.01
C PHE A 157 57.29 -14.04 -33.97
N ALA A 158 56.55 -12.97 -34.27
CA ALA A 158 55.52 -12.44 -33.38
C ALA A 158 54.39 -13.43 -33.06
N ASN A 159 54.22 -14.51 -33.84
CA ASN A 159 53.25 -15.57 -33.57
C ASN A 159 53.75 -16.60 -32.55
N ASP A 160 55.05 -16.65 -32.29
CA ASP A 160 55.66 -17.62 -31.39
C ASP A 160 55.72 -17.06 -29.95
N LEU A 161 55.42 -15.77 -29.77
CA LEU A 161 55.33 -15.12 -28.47
C LEU A 161 54.00 -15.44 -27.79
N VAL A 162 54.09 -16.00 -26.58
CA VAL A 162 52.95 -16.36 -25.73
C VAL A 162 53.02 -15.66 -24.37
N ALA A 163 51.96 -15.75 -23.57
CA ALA A 163 51.90 -15.18 -22.21
C ALA A 163 53.13 -15.55 -21.34
N ALA A 164 53.59 -16.80 -21.45
CA ALA A 164 54.76 -17.30 -20.70
C ALA A 164 56.07 -16.57 -21.03
N ASN A 165 56.17 -15.92 -22.20
CA ASN A 165 57.33 -15.11 -22.56
C ASN A 165 57.33 -13.73 -21.89
N PHE A 166 56.30 -13.38 -21.11
CA PHE A 166 56.23 -12.11 -20.39
C PHE A 166 56.09 -12.35 -18.88
N ALA A 167 56.92 -11.69 -18.07
CA ALA A 167 56.98 -11.94 -16.63
C ALA A 167 55.64 -11.74 -15.87
N SER A 168 54.74 -10.93 -16.43
CA SER A 168 53.41 -10.66 -15.88
C SER A 168 52.30 -11.54 -16.48
N GLY A 169 52.64 -12.51 -17.33
CA GLY A 169 51.67 -13.34 -18.06
C GLY A 169 50.87 -12.61 -19.14
N TRP A 170 51.30 -11.41 -19.56
CA TRP A 170 50.56 -10.63 -20.55
C TRP A 170 50.68 -11.22 -21.95
N VAL A 171 49.55 -11.38 -22.64
CA VAL A 171 49.51 -11.77 -24.06
C VAL A 171 49.76 -10.53 -24.94
N PRO A 172 50.75 -10.55 -25.85
CA PRO A 172 51.01 -9.44 -26.75
C PRO A 172 50.01 -9.38 -27.91
N THR A 173 49.57 -8.19 -28.30
CA THR A 173 48.68 -7.98 -29.48
C THR A 173 49.39 -7.23 -30.61
N ARG A 174 48.94 -7.44 -31.85
CA ARG A 174 49.47 -6.81 -33.08
C ARG A 174 48.71 -5.56 -33.54
N ASP A 175 47.52 -5.30 -33.01
CA ASP A 175 46.63 -4.25 -33.55
C ASP A 175 46.17 -3.26 -32.47
N LYS A 176 45.94 -2.01 -32.90
CA LYS A 176 45.42 -0.90 -32.08
C LYS A 176 43.88 -0.86 -32.09
N THR A 177 43.23 -1.73 -32.86
CA THR A 177 41.77 -1.74 -33.04
C THR A 177 41.20 -3.13 -32.84
N VAL A 178 40.24 -3.26 -31.92
CA VAL A 178 39.12 -4.23 -31.95
C VAL A 178 39.51 -5.58 -32.55
N SER A 179 40.47 -6.27 -31.94
CA SER A 179 40.95 -7.56 -32.43
C SER A 179 40.33 -8.66 -31.59
N ASP A 180 39.43 -9.42 -32.21
CA ASP A 180 38.87 -10.65 -31.65
C ASP A 180 40.02 -11.61 -31.27
N ASN A 181 40.15 -11.89 -29.98
CA ASN A 181 41.13 -12.80 -29.40
C ASN A 181 40.49 -14.16 -29.15
N THR A 182 41.30 -15.22 -29.32
CA THR A 182 40.92 -16.57 -28.92
C THR A 182 41.95 -17.10 -27.94
N GLN A 183 41.55 -17.35 -26.69
CA GLN A 183 42.42 -17.81 -25.61
C GLN A 183 41.85 -19.06 -24.94
N THR A 184 42.74 -19.92 -24.47
CA THR A 184 42.40 -21.11 -23.68
C THR A 184 43.46 -21.24 -22.60
N GLY A 185 43.05 -21.19 -21.33
CA GLY A 185 43.90 -21.42 -20.18
C GLY A 185 44.20 -22.91 -19.95
N THR A 186 44.71 -23.22 -18.77
CA THR A 186 45.23 -24.56 -18.44
C THR A 186 44.47 -25.18 -17.26
N VAL A 187 45.18 -25.85 -16.35
CA VAL A 187 44.61 -26.44 -15.14
C VAL A 187 45.02 -25.66 -13.88
N ALA A 188 45.65 -24.51 -14.07
CA ALA A 188 46.17 -23.65 -13.03
C ALA A 188 45.35 -22.37 -13.01
N SER A 189 45.19 -21.77 -11.83
CA SER A 189 44.58 -20.45 -11.70
C SER A 189 45.33 -19.39 -12.49
N GLU A 190 44.61 -18.75 -13.41
CA GLU A 190 45.15 -17.82 -14.39
C GLU A 190 44.41 -16.47 -14.38
N THR A 191 45.03 -15.48 -15.02
CA THR A 191 44.39 -14.19 -15.29
C THR A 191 44.45 -13.94 -16.79
N LEU A 192 43.30 -13.98 -17.44
CA LEU A 192 43.13 -13.86 -18.88
C LEU A 192 42.43 -12.54 -19.21
N ALA A 193 42.80 -11.92 -20.33
CA ALA A 193 42.19 -10.67 -20.77
C ALA A 193 41.96 -10.63 -22.28
N GLY A 194 40.75 -10.31 -22.72
CA GLY A 194 40.39 -10.20 -24.15
C GLY A 194 40.59 -8.79 -24.70
N GLY A 195 40.11 -7.77 -23.98
CA GLY A 195 40.39 -6.38 -24.34
C GLY A 195 39.32 -5.81 -25.26
N TRP A 196 39.67 -5.36 -26.45
CA TRP A 196 38.70 -4.80 -27.41
C TRP A 196 38.53 -5.77 -28.56
N GLY A 197 37.30 -6.12 -28.92
CA GLY A 197 37.02 -7.13 -29.95
C GLY A 197 35.92 -8.07 -29.48
N ASN A 198 35.40 -8.91 -30.37
CA ASN A 198 34.54 -10.02 -29.96
C ASN A 198 35.44 -11.20 -29.59
N ASP A 199 35.79 -11.26 -28.31
CA ASP A 199 36.76 -12.21 -27.79
C ASP A 199 36.10 -13.56 -27.46
N THR A 200 36.88 -14.65 -27.54
CA THR A 200 36.49 -16.00 -27.13
C THR A 200 37.55 -16.54 -26.17
N ILE A 201 37.23 -16.65 -24.89
CA ILE A 201 38.19 -17.03 -23.84
C ILE A 201 37.61 -18.16 -23.01
N ALA A 202 38.41 -19.21 -22.81
CA ALA A 202 38.11 -20.30 -21.88
C ALA A 202 39.21 -20.36 -20.80
N GLY A 203 38.83 -20.37 -19.52
CA GLY A 203 39.75 -20.49 -18.37
C GLY A 203 40.36 -21.89 -18.29
N GLY A 204 39.52 -22.92 -18.31
CA GLY A 204 39.97 -24.31 -18.29
C GLY A 204 39.67 -24.93 -16.95
N ALA A 205 40.67 -25.26 -16.16
CA ALA A 205 40.47 -25.71 -14.79
C ALA A 205 41.34 -24.89 -13.82
N GLY A 206 40.95 -24.84 -12.55
CA GLY A 206 41.52 -23.93 -11.57
C GLY A 206 40.69 -22.65 -11.47
N ASN A 207 40.97 -21.85 -10.44
CA ASN A 207 40.21 -20.62 -10.21
C ASN A 207 40.77 -19.47 -11.06
N ASP A 208 40.09 -19.12 -12.13
CA ASP A 208 40.52 -18.19 -13.15
C ASP A 208 39.86 -16.81 -13.01
N THR A 209 40.56 -15.80 -13.49
CA THR A 209 40.03 -14.43 -13.61
C THR A 209 40.07 -14.01 -15.07
N ILE A 210 38.90 -13.89 -15.70
CA ILE A 210 38.76 -13.50 -17.10
C ILE A 210 38.13 -12.11 -17.14
N SER A 211 38.85 -11.13 -17.70
CA SER A 211 38.35 -9.75 -17.82
C SER A 211 38.40 -9.25 -19.25
N ASP A 212 37.27 -8.75 -19.72
CA ASP A 212 37.13 -8.10 -21.01
C ASP A 212 36.83 -6.59 -20.88
N THR A 213 36.92 -5.85 -21.99
CA THR A 213 36.64 -4.40 -22.03
C THR A 213 35.45 -4.08 -22.94
N ALA A 214 35.43 -4.58 -24.18
CA ALA A 214 34.38 -4.26 -25.13
C ALA A 214 34.31 -5.18 -26.34
N GLY A 215 33.08 -5.56 -26.71
CA GLY A 215 32.70 -6.37 -27.85
C GLY A 215 31.58 -7.33 -27.46
N ASN A 216 31.17 -8.21 -28.36
CA ASN A 216 30.23 -9.27 -28.01
C ASN A 216 31.04 -10.54 -27.73
N ASN A 217 31.37 -10.77 -26.47
CA ASN A 217 32.34 -11.76 -26.06
C ASN A 217 31.71 -13.10 -25.69
N GLN A 218 32.51 -14.17 -25.80
CA GLN A 218 32.18 -15.50 -25.31
C GLN A 218 33.23 -15.92 -24.29
N LEU A 219 32.86 -15.93 -23.01
CA LEU A 219 33.76 -16.24 -21.90
C LEU A 219 33.26 -17.49 -21.17
N SER A 220 34.15 -18.44 -20.87
CA SER A 220 33.87 -19.63 -20.06
C SER A 220 34.94 -19.79 -18.99
N GLY A 221 34.53 -20.03 -17.74
CA GLY A 221 35.41 -20.28 -16.60
C GLY A 221 35.99 -21.68 -16.68
N GLY A 222 35.11 -22.68 -16.60
CA GLY A 222 35.45 -24.09 -16.66
C GLY A 222 35.34 -24.74 -15.28
N ASP A 223 36.28 -25.61 -14.91
CA ASP A 223 36.28 -26.24 -13.59
C ASP A 223 36.99 -25.35 -12.56
N GLY A 224 36.31 -24.77 -11.58
CA GLY A 224 36.94 -23.94 -10.56
C GLY A 224 36.00 -22.85 -10.07
N ASN A 225 36.43 -22.07 -9.08
CA ASN A 225 35.68 -20.89 -8.67
C ASN A 225 36.23 -19.68 -9.41
N ASP A 226 35.57 -19.29 -10.49
CA ASP A 226 36.04 -18.35 -11.48
C ASP A 226 35.43 -16.95 -11.33
N THR A 227 36.05 -15.97 -11.96
CA THR A 227 35.54 -14.60 -12.03
C THR A 227 35.60 -14.10 -13.46
N LEU A 228 34.44 -13.88 -14.07
CA LEU A 228 34.28 -13.48 -15.47
C LEU A 228 33.66 -12.07 -15.55
N THR A 229 34.23 -11.20 -16.38
CA THR A 229 33.69 -9.86 -16.67
C THR A 229 33.64 -9.59 -18.18
N GLY A 230 32.44 -9.40 -18.73
CA GLY A 230 32.20 -9.21 -20.18
C GLY A 230 32.46 -7.79 -20.72
N GLY A 231 32.32 -6.77 -19.87
CA GLY A 231 32.62 -5.39 -20.26
C GLY A 231 31.46 -4.71 -20.98
N ASN A 232 31.71 -4.09 -22.14
CA ASN A 232 30.66 -3.45 -22.95
C ASN A 232 30.32 -4.29 -24.17
N GLY A 233 29.04 -4.48 -24.45
CA GLY A 233 28.54 -5.21 -25.61
C GLY A 233 27.62 -6.32 -25.15
N ASN A 234 27.18 -7.17 -26.08
CA ASN A 234 26.27 -8.26 -25.76
C ASN A 234 27.08 -9.52 -25.52
N ASP A 235 27.36 -9.81 -24.26
CA ASP A 235 28.29 -10.86 -23.88
C ASP A 235 27.58 -12.19 -23.55
N THR A 236 28.28 -13.30 -23.73
CA THR A 236 27.87 -14.64 -23.29
C THR A 236 28.91 -15.18 -22.32
N LEU A 237 28.54 -15.36 -21.06
CA LEU A 237 29.41 -15.83 -19.97
C LEU A 237 28.88 -17.17 -19.43
N SER A 238 29.77 -18.14 -19.23
CA SER A 238 29.50 -19.43 -18.57
C SER A 238 30.47 -19.61 -17.40
N GLY A 239 29.98 -19.86 -16.18
CA GLY A 239 30.82 -20.24 -15.04
C GLY A 239 31.33 -21.69 -15.19
N ASP A 240 30.41 -22.56 -15.58
CA ASP A 240 30.57 -24.01 -15.72
C ASP A 240 30.53 -24.74 -14.38
N ALA A 241 31.64 -25.13 -13.75
CA ALA A 241 31.57 -25.92 -12.51
C ALA A 241 32.41 -25.29 -11.39
N GLY A 242 31.75 -24.91 -10.28
CA GLY A 242 32.34 -24.29 -9.11
C GLY A 242 31.49 -23.09 -8.67
N ASP A 243 31.87 -22.42 -7.57
CA ASP A 243 31.13 -21.22 -7.14
C ASP A 243 31.70 -19.98 -7.87
N ASP A 244 30.97 -19.49 -8.88
CA ASP A 244 31.45 -18.50 -9.85
C ASP A 244 30.90 -17.08 -9.65
N LEU A 245 31.65 -16.09 -10.13
CA LEU A 245 31.20 -14.69 -10.24
C LEU A 245 31.18 -14.24 -11.70
N LEU A 246 29.98 -14.01 -12.23
CA LEU A 246 29.76 -13.55 -13.60
C LEU A 246 29.22 -12.11 -13.62
N ILE A 247 29.93 -11.21 -14.30
CA ILE A 247 29.55 -9.82 -14.49
C ILE A 247 29.42 -9.54 -15.98
N GLY A 248 28.18 -9.49 -16.49
CA GLY A 248 27.92 -9.21 -17.91
C GLY A 248 28.41 -7.82 -18.32
N GLY A 249 28.14 -6.82 -17.47
CA GLY A 249 28.51 -5.43 -17.73
C GLY A 249 27.40 -4.67 -18.45
N MET A 250 27.76 -3.98 -19.54
CA MET A 250 26.87 -3.09 -20.30
C MET A 250 26.43 -3.75 -21.60
N GLY A 251 25.20 -4.24 -21.67
CA GLY A 251 24.58 -4.64 -22.92
C GLY A 251 23.42 -5.58 -22.67
N THR A 252 23.05 -6.34 -23.69
CA THR A 252 22.10 -7.45 -23.55
C THR A 252 22.91 -8.73 -23.40
N ASP A 253 23.07 -9.18 -22.16
CA ASP A 253 24.00 -10.25 -21.81
C ASP A 253 23.27 -11.58 -21.58
N GLN A 254 24.00 -12.68 -21.77
CA GLN A 254 23.59 -14.04 -21.42
C GLN A 254 24.59 -14.60 -20.42
N LEU A 255 24.14 -14.88 -19.19
CA LEU A 255 24.99 -15.39 -18.12
C LEU A 255 24.43 -16.74 -17.68
N ASN A 256 25.29 -17.76 -17.60
CA ASN A 256 24.97 -19.08 -17.06
C ASN A 256 25.98 -19.40 -15.94
N GLY A 257 25.50 -19.63 -14.72
CA GLY A 257 26.35 -20.01 -13.58
C GLY A 257 26.91 -21.42 -13.77
N GLY A 258 26.01 -22.41 -13.78
CA GLY A 258 26.34 -23.79 -14.03
C GLY A 258 26.13 -24.63 -12.78
N ASP A 259 27.14 -25.39 -12.37
CA ASP A 259 27.11 -26.17 -11.13
C ASP A 259 27.83 -25.41 -10.01
N GLY A 260 27.15 -24.97 -8.96
CA GLY A 260 27.77 -24.28 -7.83
C GLY A 260 26.86 -23.22 -7.22
N ASN A 261 27.34 -22.48 -6.22
CA ASN A 261 26.58 -21.34 -5.69
C ASN A 261 27.10 -20.06 -6.35
N ASP A 262 26.44 -19.66 -7.42
CA ASP A 262 26.93 -18.65 -8.33
C ASP A 262 26.39 -17.26 -8.04
N ARG A 263 27.13 -16.24 -8.46
CA ARG A 263 26.70 -14.85 -8.42
C ARG A 263 26.72 -14.24 -9.81
N LEU A 264 25.55 -13.96 -10.36
CA LEU A 264 25.38 -13.40 -11.70
C LEU A 264 24.85 -11.96 -11.61
N ILE A 265 25.53 -11.03 -12.29
CA ILE A 265 25.18 -9.60 -12.28
C ILE A 265 25.12 -9.05 -13.70
N ALA A 266 23.95 -8.56 -14.11
CA ALA A 266 23.76 -7.81 -15.35
C ALA A 266 23.33 -6.36 -15.06
N SER A 267 24.23 -5.42 -15.35
CA SER A 267 24.02 -3.99 -15.06
C SER A 267 23.49 -3.17 -16.25
N GLY A 268 23.46 -3.77 -17.44
CA GLY A 268 23.14 -3.11 -18.70
C GLY A 268 21.65 -3.13 -19.07
N ALA A 269 21.39 -3.50 -20.31
CA ALA A 269 20.05 -3.65 -20.87
C ALA A 269 19.39 -4.97 -20.41
N SER A 270 18.24 -5.28 -21.00
CA SER A 270 17.52 -6.54 -20.79
C SER A 270 18.46 -7.73 -21.02
N SER A 271 18.70 -8.54 -20.00
CA SER A 271 19.64 -9.66 -20.05
C SER A 271 18.97 -10.96 -19.60
N THR A 272 19.59 -12.10 -19.89
CA THR A 272 19.16 -13.42 -19.42
C THR A 272 20.21 -13.98 -18.47
N LEU A 273 19.79 -14.34 -17.26
CA LEU A 273 20.63 -14.94 -16.23
C LEU A 273 20.03 -16.29 -15.85
N ASP A 274 20.85 -17.32 -15.80
CA ASP A 274 20.51 -18.69 -15.44
C ASP A 274 21.51 -19.16 -14.37
N GLY A 275 21.04 -19.41 -13.15
CA GLY A 275 21.89 -19.83 -12.01
C GLY A 275 22.41 -21.25 -12.23
N GLY A 276 21.49 -22.21 -12.37
CA GLY A 276 21.82 -23.59 -12.68
C GLY A 276 21.55 -24.51 -11.50
N LEU A 277 22.57 -25.23 -11.03
CA LEU A 277 22.49 -26.09 -9.84
C LEU A 277 23.22 -25.43 -8.67
N GLY A 278 22.58 -25.34 -7.51
CA GLY A 278 23.15 -24.76 -6.30
C GLY A 278 22.35 -23.54 -5.86
N ASN A 279 22.81 -22.87 -4.81
CA ASN A 279 22.07 -21.74 -4.24
C ASN A 279 22.62 -20.43 -4.81
N ASP A 280 21.95 -19.89 -5.81
CA ASP A 280 22.46 -18.82 -6.64
C ASP A 280 21.97 -17.42 -6.23
N THR A 281 22.72 -16.40 -6.63
CA THR A 281 22.32 -15.00 -6.46
C THR A 281 22.37 -14.27 -7.80
N LEU A 282 21.19 -13.93 -8.33
CA LEU A 282 21.03 -13.27 -9.63
C LEU A 282 20.54 -11.83 -9.45
N GLU A 283 21.22 -10.88 -10.08
CA GLU A 283 20.86 -9.46 -10.05
C GLU A 283 20.81 -8.86 -11.47
N ALA A 284 19.66 -8.30 -11.85
CA ALA A 284 19.51 -7.59 -13.12
C ALA A 284 18.94 -6.18 -12.94
N ALA A 285 19.59 -5.19 -13.58
CA ALA A 285 19.15 -3.80 -13.60
C ALA A 285 18.29 -3.44 -14.82
N GLY A 286 18.47 -4.15 -15.93
CA GLY A 286 17.74 -3.88 -17.18
C GLY A 286 16.24 -4.21 -17.08
N SER A 287 15.39 -3.34 -17.62
CA SER A 287 13.96 -3.64 -17.79
C SER A 287 13.77 -4.76 -18.82
N GLY A 288 12.86 -5.71 -18.53
CA GLY A 288 12.60 -6.84 -19.42
C GLY A 288 13.53 -8.03 -19.24
N SER A 289 14.39 -8.03 -18.22
CA SER A 289 15.35 -9.12 -17.98
C SER A 289 14.64 -10.42 -17.57
N VAL A 290 15.30 -11.56 -17.84
CA VAL A 290 14.87 -12.89 -17.45
C VAL A 290 15.90 -13.46 -16.47
N LEU A 291 15.45 -13.85 -15.28
CA LEU A 291 16.26 -14.51 -14.27
C LEU A 291 15.67 -15.89 -13.99
N ILE A 292 16.50 -16.92 -14.01
CA ILE A 292 16.15 -18.31 -13.74
C ILE A 292 17.11 -18.77 -12.64
N GLY A 293 16.59 -19.14 -11.46
CA GLY A 293 17.40 -19.65 -10.36
C GLY A 293 17.92 -21.04 -10.70
N GLY A 294 17.00 -22.00 -10.84
CA GLY A 294 17.33 -23.35 -11.25
C GLY A 294 17.00 -24.34 -10.14
N ALA A 295 17.99 -25.06 -9.61
CA ALA A 295 17.78 -25.97 -8.50
C ALA A 295 18.64 -25.57 -7.31
N GLY A 296 18.03 -25.33 -6.16
CA GLY A 296 18.69 -24.83 -4.95
C GLY A 296 17.86 -23.70 -4.35
N ASP A 297 18.24 -23.22 -3.17
CA ASP A 297 17.56 -22.08 -2.55
C ASP A 297 18.15 -20.77 -3.09
N ASP A 298 17.50 -20.15 -4.07
CA ASP A 298 18.03 -19.05 -4.86
C ASP A 298 17.57 -17.66 -4.39
N THR A 299 18.33 -16.63 -4.75
CA THR A 299 17.97 -15.22 -4.52
C THR A 299 17.99 -14.43 -5.83
N LEU A 300 16.82 -14.04 -6.32
CA LEU A 300 16.65 -13.33 -7.58
C LEU A 300 16.18 -11.90 -7.34
N THR A 301 16.93 -10.91 -7.84
CA THR A 301 16.57 -9.49 -7.74
C THR A 301 16.56 -8.83 -9.12
N ALA A 302 15.39 -8.37 -9.54
CA ALA A 302 15.23 -7.53 -10.74
C ALA A 302 14.78 -6.12 -10.35
N THR A 303 15.66 -5.14 -10.54
CA THR A 303 15.32 -3.73 -10.28
C THR A 303 14.68 -3.03 -11.47
N GLY A 304 14.88 -3.57 -12.68
CA GLY A 304 14.19 -3.17 -13.91
C GLY A 304 12.71 -3.57 -13.93
N ALA A 305 11.89 -2.79 -14.63
CA ALA A 305 10.46 -3.08 -14.78
C ALA A 305 10.22 -4.21 -15.80
N GLN A 306 9.04 -4.84 -15.74
CA GLN A 306 8.59 -5.86 -16.71
C GLN A 306 9.54 -7.07 -16.84
N SER A 307 10.24 -7.41 -15.76
CA SER A 307 11.16 -8.55 -15.75
C SER A 307 10.40 -9.85 -15.49
N THR A 308 11.01 -10.98 -15.87
CA THR A 308 10.52 -12.32 -15.55
C THR A 308 11.51 -12.99 -14.62
N LEU A 309 11.05 -13.48 -13.47
CA LEU A 309 11.86 -14.24 -12.52
C LEU A 309 11.22 -15.61 -12.35
N ARG A 310 12.03 -16.67 -12.39
CA ARG A 310 11.64 -18.05 -12.13
C ARG A 310 12.60 -18.60 -11.08
N GLY A 311 12.08 -19.00 -9.92
CA GLY A 311 12.87 -19.57 -8.83
C GLY A 311 13.40 -20.94 -9.22
N GLY A 312 12.49 -21.90 -9.35
CA GLY A 312 12.78 -23.25 -9.80
C GLY A 312 12.50 -24.26 -8.69
N ASP A 313 13.40 -25.20 -8.46
CA ASP A 313 13.29 -26.15 -7.34
C ASP A 313 14.08 -25.60 -6.14
N GLY A 314 13.45 -25.40 -4.98
CA GLY A 314 14.10 -24.89 -3.77
C GLY A 314 13.26 -23.81 -3.09
N ASN A 315 13.72 -23.29 -1.95
CA ASN A 315 13.02 -22.22 -1.25
C ASN A 315 13.63 -20.87 -1.64
N ASP A 316 13.00 -20.21 -2.59
CA ASP A 316 13.58 -19.08 -3.28
C ASP A 316 13.14 -17.74 -2.70
N VAL A 317 13.99 -16.72 -2.87
CA VAL A 317 13.68 -15.33 -2.53
C VAL A 317 13.69 -14.48 -3.78
N LEU A 318 12.51 -14.08 -4.23
CA LEU A 318 12.32 -13.35 -5.47
C LEU A 318 11.84 -11.91 -5.19
N SER A 319 12.55 -10.94 -5.73
CA SER A 319 12.23 -9.51 -5.60
C SER A 319 12.21 -8.82 -6.97
N ALA A 320 11.03 -8.37 -7.39
CA ALA A 320 10.86 -7.70 -8.68
C ALA A 320 10.20 -6.34 -8.56
N ASN A 321 10.54 -5.44 -9.49
CA ASN A 321 9.94 -4.11 -9.59
C ASN A 321 8.62 -4.14 -10.40
N THR A 322 8.24 -3.01 -10.98
CA THR A 322 6.88 -2.74 -11.46
C THR A 322 6.49 -3.61 -12.66
N SER A 323 5.29 -4.21 -12.59
CA SER A 323 4.68 -5.00 -13.68
C SER A 323 5.50 -6.22 -14.12
N SER A 324 6.21 -6.85 -13.18
CA SER A 324 7.01 -8.05 -13.45
C SER A 324 6.17 -9.32 -13.32
N GLN A 325 6.68 -10.43 -13.87
CA GLN A 325 6.14 -11.77 -13.70
C GLN A 325 7.11 -12.56 -12.83
N VAL A 326 6.63 -13.12 -11.73
CA VAL A 326 7.46 -13.84 -10.76
C VAL A 326 6.83 -15.20 -10.50
N PHE A 327 7.60 -16.26 -10.68
CA PHE A 327 7.19 -17.65 -10.48
C PHE A 327 8.15 -18.28 -9.47
N GLY A 328 7.65 -18.76 -8.34
CA GLY A 328 8.45 -19.51 -7.36
C GLY A 328 8.77 -20.92 -7.89
N GLU A 329 7.71 -21.61 -8.33
CA GLU A 329 7.70 -22.96 -8.91
C GLU A 329 7.64 -24.08 -7.88
N GLY A 330 8.75 -24.55 -7.30
CA GLY A 330 8.72 -25.69 -6.39
C GLY A 330 9.54 -25.46 -5.13
N GLY A 331 8.90 -25.47 -3.98
CA GLY A 331 9.49 -25.20 -2.67
C GLY A 331 8.72 -24.09 -1.96
N ASN A 332 9.19 -23.64 -0.81
CA ASN A 332 8.48 -22.61 -0.02
C ASN A 332 9.09 -21.23 -0.30
N ASP A 333 8.50 -20.52 -1.25
CA ASP A 333 9.09 -19.33 -1.83
C ASP A 333 8.66 -18.04 -1.14
N THR A 334 9.51 -17.03 -1.20
CA THR A 334 9.20 -15.66 -0.75
C THR A 334 9.25 -14.70 -1.92
N ILE A 335 8.09 -14.24 -2.36
CA ILE A 335 7.94 -13.35 -3.50
C ILE A 335 7.57 -11.93 -3.03
N THR A 336 8.34 -10.93 -3.48
CA THR A 336 8.10 -9.51 -3.19
C THR A 336 8.06 -8.68 -4.47
N GLY A 337 7.10 -7.74 -4.57
CA GLY A 337 7.07 -6.81 -5.70
C GLY A 337 5.70 -6.28 -6.12
N SER A 338 5.47 -6.26 -7.43
CA SER A 338 4.18 -5.93 -8.04
C SER A 338 4.06 -6.53 -9.44
N GLY A 339 2.83 -6.71 -9.93
CA GLY A 339 2.59 -7.36 -11.22
C GLY A 339 1.92 -8.72 -11.01
N THR A 340 2.49 -9.80 -11.55
CA THR A 340 1.94 -11.15 -11.38
C THR A 340 2.93 -11.97 -10.56
N ALA A 341 2.46 -12.60 -9.49
CA ALA A 341 3.22 -13.56 -8.70
C ALA A 341 2.46 -14.89 -8.64
N ASP A 342 3.19 -15.98 -8.82
CA ASP A 342 2.71 -17.36 -8.71
C ASP A 342 3.70 -18.11 -7.80
N GLY A 343 3.23 -18.59 -6.64
CA GLY A 343 4.05 -19.31 -5.66
C GLY A 343 4.48 -20.65 -6.23
N GLY A 344 3.52 -21.52 -6.55
CA GLY A 344 3.78 -22.79 -7.21
C GLY A 344 3.44 -23.96 -6.29
N VAL A 345 4.39 -24.84 -6.00
CA VAL A 345 4.21 -25.99 -5.11
C VAL A 345 4.98 -25.74 -3.83
N GLY A 346 4.30 -25.61 -2.70
CA GLY A 346 4.90 -25.38 -1.39
C GLY A 346 4.06 -24.42 -0.57
N ASP A 347 4.52 -24.09 0.63
CA ASP A 347 3.87 -23.12 1.50
C ASP A 347 4.50 -21.74 1.26
N ASP A 348 3.93 -20.96 0.34
CA ASP A 348 4.57 -19.76 -0.20
C ASP A 348 4.20 -18.47 0.55
N VAL A 349 5.05 -17.45 0.44
CA VAL A 349 4.83 -16.11 0.99
C VAL A 349 4.85 -15.08 -0.13
N LEU A 350 3.67 -14.59 -0.50
CA LEU A 350 3.51 -13.58 -1.56
C LEU A 350 3.21 -12.22 -0.96
N ARG A 351 4.12 -11.25 -1.12
CA ARG A 351 3.97 -9.86 -0.68
C ARG A 351 3.98 -8.90 -1.85
N LEU A 352 2.80 -8.52 -2.33
CA LEU A 352 2.65 -7.55 -3.41
C LEU A 352 2.04 -6.22 -2.97
N THR A 353 2.51 -5.15 -3.60
CA THR A 353 1.91 -3.81 -3.47
C THR A 353 0.75 -3.58 -4.44
N SER A 354 0.67 -4.34 -5.53
CA SER A 354 -0.42 -4.32 -6.52
C SER A 354 -0.28 -5.48 -7.51
N GLY A 355 -1.39 -5.89 -8.13
CA GLY A 355 -1.39 -6.87 -9.22
C GLY A 355 -2.15 -8.16 -8.89
N GLN A 356 -1.63 -9.32 -9.28
CA GLN A 356 -2.24 -10.63 -9.10
C GLN A 356 -1.30 -11.54 -8.30
N MET A 357 -1.87 -12.33 -7.39
CA MET A 357 -1.19 -13.36 -6.61
C MET A 357 -1.91 -14.69 -6.83
N THR A 358 -1.14 -15.73 -7.08
CA THR A 358 -1.58 -17.13 -7.14
C THR A 358 -0.70 -17.88 -6.14
N GLY A 359 -1.30 -18.55 -5.16
CA GLY A 359 -0.55 -19.32 -4.18
C GLY A 359 -0.01 -20.60 -4.81
N GLY A 360 -0.91 -21.36 -5.44
CA GLY A 360 -0.63 -22.66 -6.02
C GLY A 360 -1.05 -23.79 -5.09
N ALA A 361 -0.18 -24.77 -4.89
CA ALA A 361 -0.44 -25.95 -4.09
C ALA A 361 0.34 -25.90 -2.78
N GLY A 362 -0.36 -25.71 -1.67
CA GLY A 362 0.19 -25.73 -0.32
C GLY A 362 -0.67 -24.89 0.60
N ALA A 363 -0.09 -24.44 1.72
CA ALA A 363 -0.74 -23.50 2.63
C ALA A 363 -0.07 -22.12 2.52
N ASP A 364 -0.66 -21.24 1.69
CA ASP A 364 0.00 -20.03 1.23
C ASP A 364 -0.31 -18.80 2.08
N ARG A 365 0.64 -17.86 2.14
CA ARG A 365 0.54 -16.60 2.87
C ARG A 365 0.54 -15.41 1.93
N PHE A 366 -0.59 -14.73 1.85
CA PHE A 366 -0.77 -13.52 1.05
C PHE A 366 -0.62 -12.27 1.92
N VAL A 367 0.52 -11.58 1.82
CA VAL A 367 0.83 -10.35 2.57
C VAL A 367 0.38 -9.13 1.78
N LEU A 368 -0.61 -8.41 2.32
CA LEU A 368 -1.14 -7.20 1.67
C LEU A 368 -0.25 -5.99 2.03
N ASP A 369 0.34 -5.33 1.02
CA ASP A 369 1.24 -4.17 1.19
C ASP A 369 0.86 -2.99 0.28
N GLY A 370 -0.42 -2.90 -0.11
CA GLY A 370 -0.91 -1.93 -1.08
C GLY A 370 -1.21 -0.52 -0.54
N VAL A 371 -0.92 -0.21 0.72
CA VAL A 371 -1.29 1.09 1.33
C VAL A 371 -0.11 2.03 1.36
N THR A 372 -0.27 3.20 0.74
CA THR A 372 0.73 4.27 0.69
C THR A 372 0.24 5.50 1.45
N LEU A 373 1.14 6.09 2.24
CA LEU A 373 0.90 7.32 2.99
C LEU A 373 1.56 8.51 2.30
N THR A 374 0.77 9.47 1.86
CA THR A 374 1.28 10.73 1.29
C THR A 374 0.89 11.90 2.20
N TYR A 375 1.88 12.68 2.64
CA TYR A 375 1.64 13.91 3.39
C TYR A 375 1.64 15.11 2.44
N SER A 376 0.58 15.92 2.50
CA SER A 376 0.51 17.20 1.79
C SER A 376 0.09 18.30 2.76
N GLY A 377 1.09 18.94 3.39
CA GLY A 377 0.87 19.94 4.43
C GLY A 377 0.47 19.30 5.77
N TYR A 378 -0.64 19.74 6.35
CA TYR A 378 -1.22 19.15 7.58
C TYR A 378 -2.16 17.96 7.28
N TRP A 379 -2.39 17.63 6.01
CA TRP A 379 -3.32 16.59 5.59
C TRP A 379 -2.58 15.33 5.16
N GLN A 380 -3.08 14.18 5.63
CA GLN A 380 -2.60 12.85 5.31
C GLN A 380 -3.55 12.21 4.29
N TYR A 381 -2.99 11.74 3.18
CA TYR A 381 -3.73 11.07 2.11
C TYR A 381 -3.31 9.60 2.04
N TYR A 382 -4.30 8.71 1.97
CA TYR A 382 -4.10 7.27 1.82
C TYR A 382 -4.31 6.88 0.37
N GLY A 383 -3.28 6.32 -0.26
CA GLY A 383 -3.41 5.65 -1.55
C GLY A 383 -3.53 4.15 -1.33
N VAL A 384 -4.66 3.56 -1.72
CA VAL A 384 -4.87 2.10 -1.63
C VAL A 384 -4.74 1.49 -3.01
N ARG A 385 -3.83 0.54 -3.14
CA ARG A 385 -3.65 -0.31 -4.31
C ARG A 385 -4.23 -1.69 -4.04
N SER A 386 -4.90 -2.23 -5.06
CA SER A 386 -5.56 -3.52 -4.97
C SER A 386 -4.68 -4.63 -5.51
N VAL A 387 -4.76 -5.79 -4.87
CA VAL A 387 -4.31 -7.09 -5.40
C VAL A 387 -5.50 -8.00 -5.66
N THR A 388 -5.37 -8.94 -6.59
CA THR A 388 -6.32 -10.06 -6.73
C THR A 388 -5.62 -11.35 -6.38
N ILE A 389 -6.24 -12.17 -5.54
CA ILE A 389 -5.79 -13.51 -5.20
C ILE A 389 -6.67 -14.47 -5.99
N THR A 390 -6.06 -15.29 -6.85
CA THR A 390 -6.80 -16.00 -7.91
C THR A 390 -7.29 -17.39 -7.51
N ASP A 391 -6.67 -18.00 -6.49
CA ASP A 391 -6.84 -19.42 -6.15
C ASP A 391 -6.92 -19.73 -4.65
N PHE A 392 -7.15 -18.73 -3.80
CA PHE A 392 -7.21 -18.85 -2.34
C PHE A 392 -7.99 -20.09 -1.84
N ASP A 393 -7.29 -21.06 -1.25
CA ASP A 393 -7.86 -22.30 -0.74
C ASP A 393 -8.30 -22.17 0.72
N VAL A 394 -9.60 -21.96 0.89
CA VAL A 394 -10.27 -21.88 2.20
C VAL A 394 -10.17 -23.17 3.04
N ASN A 395 -9.74 -24.30 2.49
CA ASN A 395 -9.52 -25.54 3.23
C ASN A 395 -8.05 -26.01 3.20
N GLY A 396 -7.21 -25.40 2.36
CA GLY A 396 -5.82 -25.77 2.11
C GLY A 396 -4.86 -25.28 3.18
N GLY A 397 -5.24 -24.23 3.91
CA GLY A 397 -4.41 -23.61 4.95
C GLY A 397 -4.01 -22.18 4.63
N ASP A 398 -4.47 -21.64 3.50
CA ASP A 398 -4.15 -20.29 3.07
C ASP A 398 -4.56 -19.22 4.07
N VAL A 399 -3.71 -18.19 4.16
CA VAL A 399 -3.88 -17.08 5.09
C VAL A 399 -3.61 -15.73 4.43
N ILE A 400 -4.44 -14.76 4.80
CA ILE A 400 -4.29 -13.35 4.41
C ILE A 400 -3.60 -12.62 5.56
N ASP A 401 -2.39 -12.15 5.31
CA ASP A 401 -1.61 -11.42 6.28
C ASP A 401 -1.88 -9.91 6.19
N LEU A 402 -2.52 -9.39 7.25
CA LEU A 402 -2.90 -8.00 7.43
C LEU A 402 -1.88 -7.21 8.26
N SER A 403 -0.80 -7.83 8.74
CA SER A 403 0.13 -7.24 9.70
C SER A 403 0.81 -5.97 9.19
N VAL A 404 1.08 -5.86 7.88
CA VAL A 404 1.67 -4.67 7.26
C VAL A 404 0.65 -3.53 7.17
N ILE A 405 -0.57 -3.84 6.71
CA ILE A 405 -1.64 -2.84 6.61
C ILE A 405 -2.01 -2.28 7.99
N LEU A 406 -2.18 -3.12 9.00
CA LEU A 406 -2.62 -2.69 10.33
C LEU A 406 -1.61 -1.78 11.04
N ARG A 407 -0.33 -1.82 10.66
CA ARG A 407 0.68 -0.86 11.15
C ARG A 407 0.60 0.51 10.47
N THR A 408 -0.04 0.57 9.31
CA THR A 408 -0.13 1.76 8.45
C THR A 408 -1.44 2.54 8.68
N VAL A 409 -2.46 1.88 9.23
CA VAL A 409 -3.76 2.48 9.59
C VAL A 409 -3.60 3.43 10.79
N TYR A 410 -4.17 4.63 10.70
CA TYR A 410 -4.05 5.63 11.76
C TYR A 410 -5.04 5.37 12.89
N GLY A 411 -4.57 5.51 14.13
CA GLY A 411 -5.40 5.31 15.33
C GLY A 411 -5.73 3.86 15.67
N TYR A 412 -5.23 2.87 14.92
CA TYR A 412 -5.38 1.47 15.29
C TYR A 412 -4.46 1.12 16.47
N GLU A 413 -5.05 1.01 17.66
CA GLU A 413 -4.35 0.68 18.90
C GLU A 413 -4.37 -0.83 19.22
N GLY A 414 -4.84 -1.66 18.29
CA GLY A 414 -5.04 -3.10 18.47
C GLY A 414 -6.52 -3.49 18.59
N GLY A 415 -6.79 -4.80 18.71
CA GLY A 415 -8.16 -5.35 18.72
C GLY A 415 -8.62 -5.83 17.35
N ASN A 416 -9.93 -6.03 17.17
CA ASN A 416 -10.48 -6.53 15.90
C ASN A 416 -10.62 -5.38 14.88
N PRO A 417 -9.93 -5.42 13.74
CA PRO A 417 -10.02 -4.37 12.73
C PRO A 417 -11.30 -4.46 11.88
N PHE A 418 -11.96 -5.61 11.85
CA PHE A 418 -13.18 -5.82 11.06
C PHE A 418 -14.38 -5.10 11.67
N GLY A 419 -15.02 -4.24 10.87
CA GLY A 419 -16.05 -3.30 11.29
C GLY A 419 -15.58 -1.85 11.09
N PRO A 420 -14.78 -1.29 12.03
CA PRO A 420 -14.34 0.10 12.00
C PRO A 420 -13.34 0.42 10.88
N TYR A 421 -12.41 -0.50 10.57
CA TYR A 421 -11.37 -0.26 9.57
C TYR A 421 -11.52 -1.16 8.35
N LEU A 422 -11.75 -2.45 8.54
CA LEU A 422 -11.84 -3.44 7.47
C LEU A 422 -13.27 -3.96 7.29
N ARG A 423 -13.68 -4.23 6.05
CA ARG A 423 -14.88 -5.04 5.77
C ARG A 423 -14.62 -6.11 4.73
N LEU A 424 -15.31 -7.24 4.89
CA LEU A 424 -15.46 -8.28 3.88
C LEU A 424 -16.78 -8.06 3.14
N GLN A 425 -16.74 -7.95 1.82
CA GLN A 425 -17.91 -7.70 0.99
C GLN A 425 -18.00 -8.71 -0.14
N GLN A 426 -19.16 -9.34 -0.31
CA GLN A 426 -19.41 -10.20 -1.46
C GLN A 426 -19.64 -9.33 -2.71
N ASP A 427 -18.93 -9.60 -3.80
CA ASP A 427 -19.05 -8.96 -5.11
C ASP A 427 -19.19 -10.05 -6.20
N GLY A 428 -20.44 -10.42 -6.52
CA GLY A 428 -20.71 -11.55 -7.40
C GLY A 428 -20.15 -12.85 -6.82
N ALA A 429 -19.27 -13.52 -7.56
CA ALA A 429 -18.61 -14.75 -7.11
C ALA A 429 -17.41 -14.50 -6.18
N ASP A 430 -16.93 -13.24 -6.11
CA ASP A 430 -15.68 -12.86 -5.43
C ASP A 430 -15.95 -12.23 -4.06
N THR A 431 -14.94 -12.23 -3.19
CA THR A 431 -14.94 -11.49 -1.93
C THR A 431 -13.96 -10.32 -1.99
N LEU A 432 -14.39 -9.12 -1.61
CA LEU A 432 -13.54 -7.94 -1.49
C LEU A 432 -13.17 -7.69 -0.03
N ILE A 433 -11.90 -7.37 0.20
CA ILE A 433 -11.40 -6.82 1.46
C ILE A 433 -11.22 -5.32 1.25
N THR A 434 -12.01 -4.53 1.97
CA THR A 434 -12.01 -3.06 1.85
C THR A 434 -11.43 -2.43 3.11
N LEU A 435 -10.73 -1.31 2.94
CA LEU A 435 -10.11 -0.53 4.01
C LEU A 435 -10.72 0.87 4.09
N ASP A 436 -11.03 1.26 5.32
CA ASP A 436 -11.23 2.64 5.75
C ASP A 436 -10.08 3.02 6.73
N PRO A 437 -9.14 3.88 6.33
CA PRO A 437 -7.86 4.05 7.03
C PRO A 437 -7.86 5.06 8.20
N ASP A 438 -8.86 5.92 8.36
CA ASP A 438 -8.91 6.92 9.44
C ASP A 438 -10.02 6.68 10.48
N ALA A 439 -10.97 5.78 10.19
CA ALA A 439 -12.13 5.48 11.03
C ALA A 439 -12.89 6.73 11.54
N GLY A 440 -12.67 7.89 10.91
CA GLY A 440 -13.06 9.23 11.39
C GLY A 440 -14.18 9.86 10.58
N GLY A 441 -14.96 9.03 9.89
CA GLY A 441 -16.01 9.43 8.98
C GLY A 441 -16.03 8.49 7.79
N LEU A 442 -16.95 7.53 7.83
CA LEU A 442 -17.02 6.50 6.80
C LEU A 442 -17.29 7.13 5.43
N PRO A 443 -16.70 6.57 4.37
CA PRO A 443 -16.72 7.19 3.07
C PRO A 443 -18.14 7.15 2.46
N GLN A 444 -18.57 8.21 1.74
CA GLN A 444 -19.99 8.43 1.38
C GLN A 444 -20.57 7.38 0.41
N THR A 445 -19.73 6.51 -0.17
CA THR A 445 -20.08 5.40 -1.06
C THR A 445 -18.99 4.30 -1.06
N ASN A 446 -19.27 3.12 -1.64
CA ASN A 446 -18.26 2.08 -1.94
C ASN A 446 -17.08 2.59 -2.80
N ALA A 447 -17.24 3.72 -3.50
CA ALA A 447 -16.16 4.33 -4.28
C ALA A 447 -15.13 5.07 -3.41
N ASP A 448 -15.49 5.38 -2.16
CA ASP A 448 -14.67 6.15 -1.26
C ASP A 448 -13.85 5.24 -0.29
N ARG A 449 -14.08 3.90 -0.31
CA ARG A 449 -13.26 2.89 0.40
C ARG A 449 -12.24 2.25 -0.54
N GLY A 450 -10.99 2.13 -0.10
CA GLY A 450 -9.95 1.47 -0.89
C GLY A 450 -10.12 -0.06 -0.87
N VAL A 451 -10.14 -0.71 -2.03
CA VAL A 451 -10.09 -2.17 -2.13
C VAL A 451 -8.65 -2.64 -1.95
N LEU A 452 -8.36 -3.36 -0.86
CA LEU A 452 -7.05 -3.94 -0.60
C LEU A 452 -6.85 -5.21 -1.43
N ALA A 453 -7.82 -6.11 -1.38
CA ALA A 453 -7.74 -7.40 -2.03
C ALA A 453 -9.09 -7.83 -2.61
N ARG A 454 -9.04 -8.53 -3.75
CA ARG A 454 -10.14 -9.32 -4.30
C ARG A 454 -9.75 -10.79 -4.20
N LEU A 455 -10.53 -11.59 -3.50
CA LEU A 455 -10.42 -13.04 -3.43
C LEU A 455 -11.34 -13.64 -4.49
N GLN A 456 -10.77 -14.19 -5.54
CA GLN A 456 -11.51 -14.61 -6.72
C GLN A 456 -12.25 -15.93 -6.44
N ASN A 457 -13.53 -16.00 -6.80
CA ASN A 457 -14.39 -17.17 -6.56
C ASN A 457 -14.52 -17.65 -5.09
N VAL A 458 -14.18 -16.79 -4.12
CA VAL A 458 -14.33 -17.08 -2.69
C VAL A 458 -15.61 -16.45 -2.16
N GLN A 459 -16.40 -17.24 -1.43
CA GLN A 459 -17.59 -16.74 -0.72
C GLN A 459 -17.22 -16.27 0.68
N VAL A 460 -17.70 -15.09 1.09
CA VAL A 460 -17.45 -14.52 2.43
C VAL A 460 -17.84 -15.51 3.55
N SER A 461 -18.91 -16.28 3.35
CA SER A 461 -19.40 -17.27 4.33
C SER A 461 -18.44 -18.43 4.60
N ASN A 462 -17.47 -18.65 3.72
CA ASN A 462 -16.47 -19.71 3.87
C ASN A 462 -15.23 -19.21 4.62
N LEU A 463 -15.13 -17.90 4.88
CA LEU A 463 -14.00 -17.32 5.60
C LEU A 463 -14.21 -17.42 7.11
N THR A 464 -13.15 -17.78 7.83
CA THR A 464 -13.13 -17.86 9.29
C THR A 464 -11.90 -17.11 9.84
N SER A 465 -11.78 -17.02 11.16
CA SER A 465 -10.67 -16.34 11.82
C SER A 465 -9.29 -16.94 11.49
N SER A 466 -9.22 -18.20 11.07
CA SER A 466 -7.96 -18.86 10.71
C SER A 466 -7.38 -18.38 9.38
N HIS A 467 -8.21 -17.83 8.49
CA HIS A 467 -7.77 -17.33 7.17
C HIS A 467 -7.12 -15.95 7.23
N PHE A 468 -6.94 -15.40 8.43
CA PHE A 468 -6.33 -14.10 8.66
C PHE A 468 -5.17 -14.21 9.61
N SER A 469 -4.09 -13.48 9.32
CA SER A 469 -2.95 -13.31 10.19
C SER A 469 -2.72 -11.82 10.46
N PRO A 470 -2.76 -11.35 11.73
CA PRO A 470 -3.20 -12.09 12.93
C PRO A 470 -4.64 -12.60 12.82
N SER A 471 -5.02 -13.58 13.65
CA SER A 471 -6.39 -14.12 13.66
C SER A 471 -7.36 -13.15 14.31
N PHE A 472 -8.52 -12.94 13.69
CA PHE A 472 -9.57 -12.04 14.19
C PHE A 472 -10.92 -12.75 14.24
N ASP A 473 -11.71 -12.51 15.29
CA ASP A 473 -13.05 -13.07 15.41
C ASP A 473 -13.99 -12.47 14.36
N LEU A 474 -14.39 -13.25 13.36
CA LEU A 474 -15.29 -12.78 12.31
C LEU A 474 -16.77 -12.82 12.72
N SER A 475 -17.12 -13.38 13.88
CA SER A 475 -18.52 -13.39 14.36
C SER A 475 -19.05 -11.98 14.60
N VAL A 476 -18.17 -11.01 14.85
CA VAL A 476 -18.53 -9.59 14.95
C VAL A 476 -19.08 -9.05 13.63
N LEU A 477 -18.70 -9.61 12.47
CA LEU A 477 -19.21 -9.16 11.16
C LEU A 477 -20.73 -9.29 11.05
N ALA A 478 -21.33 -10.26 11.73
CA ALA A 478 -22.79 -10.40 11.76
C ALA A 478 -23.49 -9.19 12.40
N GLN A 479 -22.81 -8.47 13.30
CA GLN A 479 -23.31 -7.24 13.89
C GLN A 479 -23.19 -6.05 12.93
N TYR A 480 -22.25 -6.09 11.97
CA TYR A 480 -22.03 -5.05 10.95
C TYR A 480 -22.73 -5.35 9.60
N ASN A 481 -23.50 -6.43 9.50
CA ASN A 481 -24.25 -6.75 8.29
C ASN A 481 -25.44 -5.80 8.11
N PRO A 482 -25.61 -5.19 6.92
CA PRO A 482 -26.81 -4.45 6.57
C PRO A 482 -28.08 -5.28 6.80
N GLN A 483 -28.99 -4.76 7.62
CA GLN A 483 -30.30 -5.34 7.86
C GLN A 483 -31.35 -4.61 7.02
N THR A 484 -32.37 -5.33 6.58
CA THR A 484 -33.58 -4.71 6.03
C THR A 484 -34.76 -5.10 6.90
N LEU A 485 -35.32 -4.13 7.62
CA LEU A 485 -36.42 -4.32 8.55
C LEU A 485 -37.68 -3.61 8.03
N ASN A 486 -38.82 -4.28 8.08
CA ASN A 486 -40.11 -3.74 7.64
C ASN A 486 -41.18 -4.00 8.70
N GLY A 487 -41.80 -2.94 9.22
CA GLY A 487 -42.85 -3.00 10.25
C GLY A 487 -44.18 -3.49 9.69
N GLY A 488 -44.61 -2.93 8.57
CA GLY A 488 -45.84 -3.35 7.88
C GLY A 488 -47.03 -2.47 8.25
N ASP A 489 -48.12 -3.07 8.75
CA ASP A 489 -49.30 -2.31 9.23
C ASP A 489 -49.33 -2.42 10.78
N GLY A 490 -49.33 -1.30 11.50
CA GLY A 490 -49.31 -1.25 12.97
C GLY A 490 -48.31 -0.23 13.50
N ASN A 491 -48.21 -0.09 14.82
CA ASN A 491 -47.16 0.71 15.45
C ASN A 491 -46.00 -0.22 15.80
N ASP A 492 -44.88 -0.09 15.11
CA ASP A 492 -43.76 -1.01 15.17
C ASP A 492 -42.50 -0.40 15.82
N LEU A 493 -41.70 -1.25 16.47
CA LEU A 493 -40.37 -0.90 16.97
C LEU A 493 -39.32 -1.65 16.15
N LEU A 494 -38.61 -0.91 15.30
CA LEU A 494 -37.53 -1.45 14.48
C LEU A 494 -36.17 -1.06 15.07
N ARG A 495 -35.29 -2.05 15.23
CA ARG A 495 -33.93 -1.84 15.76
C ARG A 495 -32.90 -2.48 14.83
N GLY A 496 -32.11 -1.65 14.17
CA GLY A 496 -30.93 -2.06 13.43
C GLY A 496 -29.75 -2.40 14.35
N GLY A 497 -28.70 -2.94 13.72
CA GLY A 497 -27.46 -3.42 14.33
C GLY A 497 -26.35 -2.37 14.29
N LEU A 498 -25.14 -2.79 13.92
CA LEU A 498 -23.97 -1.91 13.74
C LEU A 498 -23.62 -1.73 12.25
N GLY A 499 -24.50 -2.18 11.34
CA GLY A 499 -24.32 -2.15 9.89
C GLY A 499 -25.07 -0.97 9.24
N GLU A 500 -25.01 -0.87 7.91
CA GLU A 500 -25.80 0.13 7.17
C GLU A 500 -27.23 -0.39 6.98
N ASP A 501 -28.12 -0.04 7.90
CA ASP A 501 -29.42 -0.70 7.96
C ASP A 501 -30.50 0.07 7.18
N SER A 502 -31.44 -0.65 6.59
CA SER A 502 -32.63 -0.08 5.96
C SER A 502 -33.87 -0.46 6.77
N LEU A 503 -34.44 0.51 7.48
CA LEU A 503 -35.65 0.35 8.28
C LEU A 503 -36.81 1.02 7.57
N SER A 504 -37.96 0.35 7.50
CA SER A 504 -39.21 0.88 6.94
C SER A 504 -40.35 0.60 7.91
N GLY A 505 -40.91 1.64 8.52
CA GLY A 505 -42.04 1.55 9.44
C GLY A 505 -43.28 0.98 8.76
N GLY A 506 -43.77 1.66 7.73
CA GLY A 506 -44.92 1.21 6.95
C GLY A 506 -46.15 2.07 7.23
N LYS A 507 -47.27 1.48 7.69
CA LYS A 507 -48.44 2.24 8.13
C LYS A 507 -48.57 2.15 9.65
N GLY A 508 -48.72 3.29 10.31
CA GLY A 508 -48.86 3.40 11.75
C GLY A 508 -47.80 4.36 12.30
N SER A 509 -47.71 4.44 13.62
CA SER A 509 -46.74 5.30 14.30
C SER A 509 -45.56 4.46 14.79
N ASP A 510 -44.43 4.58 14.10
CA ASP A 510 -43.29 3.68 14.26
C ASP A 510 -42.11 4.32 15.01
N LEU A 511 -41.37 3.50 15.75
CA LEU A 511 -40.11 3.89 16.39
C LEU A 511 -38.94 3.16 15.71
N LEU A 512 -38.10 3.94 15.03
CA LEU A 512 -36.96 3.48 14.25
C LEU A 512 -35.67 3.74 15.04
N ILE A 513 -34.86 2.72 15.23
CA ILE A 513 -33.55 2.81 15.87
C ILE A 513 -32.53 2.25 14.90
N GLY A 514 -31.83 3.13 14.17
CA GLY A 514 -30.86 2.74 13.14
C GLY A 514 -29.72 1.87 13.66
N GLY A 515 -29.14 2.21 14.82
CA GLY A 515 -28.05 1.40 15.41
C GLY A 515 -26.69 2.09 15.33
N ALA A 516 -25.70 1.57 14.59
CA ALA A 516 -24.50 2.32 14.18
C ALA A 516 -24.27 2.08 12.70
N GLY A 517 -23.64 3.03 12.00
CA GLY A 517 -23.53 2.98 10.55
C GLY A 517 -24.37 4.07 9.88
N ASN A 518 -24.43 4.05 8.55
CA ASN A 518 -25.24 4.99 7.77
C ASN A 518 -26.60 4.35 7.49
N ASP A 519 -27.59 4.67 8.32
CA ASP A 519 -28.89 4.00 8.24
C ASP A 519 -29.86 4.75 7.31
N ILE A 520 -30.69 4.01 6.57
CA ILE A 520 -31.84 4.55 5.85
C ILE A 520 -33.09 4.19 6.64
N GLN A 521 -33.69 5.18 7.30
CA GLN A 521 -34.90 4.99 8.08
C GLN A 521 -36.08 5.68 7.37
N ARG A 522 -37.12 4.90 7.06
CA ARG A 522 -38.36 5.37 6.42
C ARG A 522 -39.48 5.22 7.43
N GLY A 523 -40.11 6.31 7.83
CA GLY A 523 -41.29 6.28 8.70
C GLY A 523 -42.46 5.64 7.96
N GLY A 524 -43.06 6.40 7.06
CA GLY A 524 -44.15 5.91 6.21
C GLY A 524 -45.41 6.72 6.43
N ASP A 525 -46.55 6.04 6.58
CA ASP A 525 -47.83 6.67 6.86
C ASP A 525 -48.08 6.70 8.37
N GLY A 526 -47.98 7.86 9.02
CA GLY A 526 -48.33 8.00 10.43
C GLY A 526 -47.52 9.08 11.12
N LEU A 527 -47.25 8.88 12.41
CA LEU A 527 -46.33 9.73 13.17
C LEU A 527 -45.15 8.88 13.60
N ASP A 528 -44.01 9.11 12.97
CA ASP A 528 -42.84 8.25 13.11
C ASP A 528 -41.70 8.98 13.83
N ALA A 529 -40.96 8.22 14.64
CA ALA A 529 -39.84 8.71 15.42
C ALA A 529 -38.55 7.94 15.12
N ALA A 530 -37.45 8.67 14.92
CA ALA A 530 -36.10 8.09 14.85
C ALA A 530 -35.32 8.40 16.12
N TYR A 531 -34.71 7.38 16.73
CA TYR A 531 -34.01 7.49 18.02
C TYR A 531 -32.50 7.36 17.90
N PHE A 532 -31.79 8.33 18.52
CA PHE A 532 -30.35 8.47 18.51
C PHE A 532 -29.82 8.68 19.95
N LYS A 533 -29.00 7.76 20.45
CA LYS A 533 -28.44 7.80 21.82
C LYS A 533 -26.93 8.07 21.81
N ALA A 534 -26.50 9.11 22.53
CA ALA A 534 -25.09 9.47 22.68
C ALA A 534 -24.46 8.91 23.99
N PRO A 535 -23.11 8.81 24.10
CA PRO A 535 -22.42 8.40 25.32
C PRO A 535 -22.64 9.37 26.49
N PRO A 536 -22.55 8.89 27.75
CA PRO A 536 -22.40 9.78 28.89
C PRO A 536 -21.03 10.49 28.81
N GLY A 537 -21.02 11.83 28.72
CA GLY A 537 -19.81 12.63 28.95
C GLY A 537 -19.32 13.52 27.80
N ASN A 538 -19.81 13.33 26.56
CA ASN A 538 -19.80 14.29 25.44
C ASN A 538 -20.03 13.50 24.15
N ALA A 539 -21.23 13.58 23.58
CA ALA A 539 -21.40 13.69 22.13
C ALA A 539 -22.75 14.37 21.87
N THR A 540 -22.71 15.52 21.22
CA THR A 540 -23.87 16.19 20.64
C THR A 540 -24.07 15.62 19.24
N VAL A 541 -25.31 15.37 18.82
CA VAL A 541 -25.63 15.29 17.39
C VAL A 541 -24.99 16.49 16.70
N VAL A 542 -24.14 16.23 15.72
CA VAL A 542 -23.25 17.24 15.15
C VAL A 542 -24.06 18.19 14.27
N SER A 543 -25.01 17.66 13.49
CA SER A 543 -26.02 18.46 12.79
C SER A 543 -27.16 17.63 12.22
N VAL A 544 -28.30 18.28 11.98
CA VAL A 544 -29.42 17.75 11.18
C VAL A 544 -29.63 18.67 9.99
N GLN A 545 -29.64 18.11 8.77
CA GLN A 545 -29.81 18.87 7.52
C GLN A 545 -31.05 18.40 6.76
N GLN A 546 -31.96 19.32 6.45
CA GLN A 546 -33.07 19.07 5.55
C GLN A 546 -32.60 19.10 4.09
N ARG A 547 -32.99 18.11 3.29
CA ARG A 547 -32.69 18.01 1.86
C ARG A 547 -33.95 17.65 1.06
N THR A 548 -33.88 17.87 -0.24
CA THR A 548 -34.95 17.50 -1.19
C THR A 548 -34.38 16.57 -2.24
N ASP A 549 -35.05 15.45 -2.52
CA ASP A 549 -34.63 14.53 -3.57
C ASP A 549 -35.10 14.97 -4.97
N ALA A 550 -34.70 14.22 -6.00
CA ALA A 550 -35.06 14.51 -7.39
C ALA A 550 -36.57 14.44 -7.67
N SER A 551 -37.36 13.81 -6.80
CA SER A 551 -38.82 13.73 -6.88
C SER A 551 -39.54 14.89 -6.19
N GLY A 552 -38.80 15.75 -5.48
CA GLY A 552 -39.35 16.85 -4.68
C GLY A 552 -39.73 16.44 -3.25
N ALA A 553 -39.44 15.21 -2.83
CA ALA A 553 -39.71 14.75 -1.47
C ALA A 553 -38.63 15.27 -0.51
N THR A 554 -39.06 15.69 0.67
CA THR A 554 -38.17 16.18 1.73
C THR A 554 -37.67 15.01 2.58
N TYR A 555 -36.37 14.99 2.88
CA TYR A 555 -35.74 14.03 3.78
C TYR A 555 -34.70 14.73 4.66
N PHE A 556 -34.29 14.09 5.75
CA PHE A 556 -33.29 14.63 6.68
C PHE A 556 -32.02 13.78 6.63
N VAL A 557 -30.89 14.45 6.75
CA VAL A 557 -29.60 13.83 6.97
C VAL A 557 -29.16 14.18 8.38
N VAL A 558 -28.97 13.16 9.22
CA VAL A 558 -28.50 13.29 10.59
C VAL A 558 -27.03 12.89 10.62
N TYR A 559 -26.20 13.76 11.18
CA TYR A 559 -24.78 13.46 11.43
C TYR A 559 -24.63 13.21 12.93
N ASP A 560 -24.36 11.97 13.31
CA ASP A 560 -24.27 11.57 14.71
C ASP A 560 -22.92 10.96 15.11
N GLN A 561 -22.67 11.02 16.41
CA GLN A 561 -21.54 10.41 17.10
C GLN A 561 -22.10 9.54 18.22
N ARG A 562 -22.42 8.27 17.93
CA ARG A 562 -22.99 7.31 18.90
C ARG A 562 -21.89 6.54 19.64
N VAL A 563 -22.23 5.90 20.76
CA VAL A 563 -21.34 4.97 21.53
C VAL A 563 -20.85 3.81 20.66
N THR A 564 -21.65 3.46 19.66
CA THR A 564 -21.47 2.32 18.76
C THR A 564 -20.77 2.68 17.44
N GLY A 565 -20.42 3.96 17.22
CA GLY A 565 -19.75 4.46 16.02
C GLY A 565 -20.34 5.79 15.51
N GLU A 566 -19.60 6.51 14.68
CA GLU A 566 -20.09 7.70 13.96
C GLU A 566 -20.91 7.27 12.72
N GLY A 567 -21.99 7.98 12.40
CA GLY A 567 -22.88 7.65 11.28
C GLY A 567 -23.59 8.87 10.65
N THR A 568 -23.85 8.78 9.35
CA THR A 568 -24.70 9.70 8.59
C THR A 568 -25.99 8.99 8.21
N ASP A 569 -27.08 9.28 8.92
CA ASP A 569 -28.36 8.61 8.73
C ASP A 569 -29.30 9.43 7.85
N THR A 570 -30.03 8.76 6.97
CA THR A 570 -31.00 9.37 6.07
C THR A 570 -32.41 9.01 6.50
N LEU A 571 -33.20 10.03 6.85
CA LEU A 571 -34.57 9.88 7.35
C LEU A 571 -35.59 10.35 6.31
N TYR A 572 -36.48 9.45 5.88
CA TYR A 572 -37.57 9.74 4.95
C TYR A 572 -38.91 9.62 5.67
N GLY A 573 -39.73 10.68 5.62
CA GLY A 573 -41.08 10.65 6.21
C GLY A 573 -41.06 10.33 7.71
N VAL A 574 -40.08 10.87 8.43
CA VAL A 574 -39.98 10.78 9.89
C VAL A 574 -40.29 12.16 10.45
N GLU A 575 -41.30 12.25 11.31
CA GLU A 575 -41.77 13.52 11.88
C GLU A 575 -40.94 13.94 13.10
N ILE A 576 -40.40 12.98 13.85
CA ILE A 576 -39.74 13.23 15.14
C ILE A 576 -38.33 12.63 15.18
N GLY A 577 -37.33 13.45 15.51
CA GLY A 577 -35.99 12.99 15.88
C GLY A 577 -35.80 13.05 17.39
N ILE A 578 -35.37 11.95 18.01
CA ILE A 578 -35.09 11.87 19.44
C ILE A 578 -33.58 11.74 19.64
N PHE A 579 -32.97 12.76 20.23
CA PHE A 579 -31.52 12.93 20.31
C PHE A 579 -31.06 13.10 21.76
N ASN A 580 -30.48 12.06 22.37
CA ASN A 580 -29.95 12.10 23.73
C ASN A 580 -30.91 12.78 24.74
N ASN A 581 -32.19 12.39 24.68
CA ASN A 581 -33.33 12.92 25.44
C ASN A 581 -33.87 14.31 25.03
N THR A 582 -33.41 14.88 23.92
CA THR A 582 -33.99 16.07 23.29
C THR A 582 -34.84 15.68 22.10
N ILE A 583 -36.09 16.15 22.05
CA ILE A 583 -36.99 15.91 20.92
C ILE A 583 -36.87 17.07 19.94
N LEU A 584 -36.56 16.77 18.67
CA LEU A 584 -36.56 17.72 17.58
C LEU A 584 -37.65 17.35 16.56
N PRO A 585 -38.64 18.22 16.33
CA PRO A 585 -39.55 18.07 15.20
C PRO A 585 -38.75 18.23 13.90
N LEU A 586 -38.73 17.19 13.07
CA LEU A 586 -38.02 17.20 11.79
C LEU A 586 -38.94 17.69 10.69
N ILE A 587 -40.15 17.15 10.63
CA ILE A 587 -41.19 17.59 9.69
C ILE A 587 -42.37 18.05 10.54
N ALA A 588 -43.01 19.16 10.14
CA ALA A 588 -44.36 19.42 10.62
C ALA A 588 -45.22 18.22 10.21
N PRO A 589 -45.98 17.58 11.12
CA PRO A 589 -46.84 16.45 10.77
C PRO A 589 -47.62 16.84 9.51
N GLN A 590 -47.70 15.90 8.57
CA GLN A 590 -48.08 16.16 7.18
C GLN A 590 -49.24 17.16 7.09
N ARG A 591 -49.26 18.01 6.06
CA ARG A 591 -50.19 19.15 5.83
C ARG A 591 -51.71 18.87 5.97
N TRP A 592 -52.06 17.62 6.24
CA TRP A 592 -53.38 17.06 6.51
C TRP A 592 -53.56 16.53 7.93
N THR A 593 -52.68 16.82 8.89
CA THR A 593 -52.94 16.60 10.33
C THR A 593 -53.75 17.78 10.85
N PRO A 594 -55.08 17.67 10.92
CA PRO A 594 -55.92 18.76 11.33
C PRO A 594 -56.02 18.65 12.85
N TYR A 595 -55.32 19.53 13.58
CA TYR A 595 -55.89 19.97 14.84
C TYR A 595 -57.16 20.78 14.48
N GLN A 596 -58.29 20.09 14.41
CA GLN A 596 -59.62 20.67 14.18
C GLN A 596 -60.46 20.46 15.44
N PRO A 597 -60.46 21.39 16.40
CA PRO A 597 -61.20 21.22 17.65
C PRO A 597 -62.68 21.67 17.53
N TYR A 598 -63.31 21.61 16.35
CA TYR A 598 -64.66 22.18 16.18
C TYR A 598 -65.70 21.18 15.67
N GLU A 599 -66.59 20.77 16.59
CA GLU A 599 -67.98 20.43 16.27
C GLU A 599 -68.93 21.49 16.87
N GLN A 600 -70.03 21.77 16.16
CA GLN A 600 -70.95 22.86 16.48
C GLN A 600 -71.63 22.65 17.86
N GLY A 601 -71.38 23.54 18.82
CA GLY A 601 -71.94 23.50 20.18
C GLY A 601 -70.92 23.45 21.33
N GLN A 602 -69.62 23.42 21.03
CA GLN A 602 -68.54 23.23 22.02
C GLN A 602 -67.78 24.53 22.40
N PHE A 603 -68.19 25.71 21.93
CA PHE A 603 -67.41 26.97 22.07
C PHE A 603 -67.67 27.72 23.39
N ASP A 604 -66.65 27.90 24.24
CA ASP A 604 -66.75 28.76 25.43
C ASP A 604 -66.65 30.25 25.08
N ASN A 605 -67.80 30.86 24.87
CA ASN A 605 -67.88 32.28 24.56
C ASN A 605 -67.34 33.18 25.68
N ALA A 606 -67.42 32.78 26.96
CA ALA A 606 -66.96 33.61 28.06
C ALA A 606 -65.43 33.57 28.20
N ALA A 607 -64.83 32.38 28.09
CA ALA A 607 -63.38 32.22 28.10
C ALA A 607 -62.73 32.89 26.89
N TYR A 608 -63.33 32.77 25.69
CA TYR A 608 -62.82 33.42 24.50
C TYR A 608 -62.79 34.95 24.60
N LEU A 609 -63.84 35.57 25.16
CA LEU A 609 -63.87 37.02 25.39
C LEU A 609 -62.95 37.48 26.52
N ALA A 610 -62.63 36.61 27.47
CA ALA A 610 -61.62 36.88 28.49
C ALA A 610 -60.18 36.81 27.92
N LEU A 611 -59.93 35.87 27.01
CA LEU A 611 -58.64 35.74 26.30
C LEU A 611 -58.40 36.87 25.28
N TYR A 612 -59.46 37.41 24.67
CA TYR A 612 -59.37 38.43 23.63
C TYR A 612 -60.16 39.70 23.98
N PRO A 613 -59.58 40.60 24.81
CA PRO A 613 -60.24 41.83 25.26
C PRO A 613 -60.65 42.77 24.13
N ASP A 614 -59.93 42.75 23.01
CA ASP A 614 -60.25 43.49 21.79
C ASP A 614 -61.54 42.97 21.13
N VAL A 615 -61.76 41.65 21.14
CA VAL A 615 -63.00 41.03 20.67
C VAL A 615 -64.13 41.28 21.66
N ALA A 616 -63.86 41.26 22.97
CA ALA A 616 -64.84 41.64 23.99
C ALA A 616 -65.35 43.08 23.80
N ALA A 617 -64.47 44.01 23.47
CA ALA A 617 -64.85 45.37 23.12
C ALA A 617 -65.68 45.44 21.83
N ALA A 618 -65.32 44.67 20.80
CA ALA A 618 -66.07 44.61 19.54
C ALA A 618 -67.48 44.00 19.71
N VAL A 619 -67.63 42.99 20.57
CA VAL A 619 -68.93 42.39 20.91
C VAL A 619 -69.78 43.37 21.72
N ALA A 620 -69.19 44.08 22.70
CA ALA A 620 -69.89 45.10 23.49
C ALA A 620 -70.34 46.30 22.65
N ALA A 621 -69.61 46.65 21.59
CA ALA A 621 -69.97 47.68 20.61
C ALA A 621 -71.02 47.21 19.57
N GLY A 622 -71.43 45.94 19.62
CA GLY A 622 -72.43 45.35 18.72
C GLY A 622 -71.91 45.03 17.31
N VAL A 623 -70.59 44.99 17.11
CA VAL A 623 -69.96 44.64 15.82
C VAL A 623 -70.10 43.14 15.53
N TYR A 624 -70.03 42.31 16.57
CA TYR A 624 -70.32 40.87 16.55
C TYR A 624 -71.32 40.55 17.67
N LYS A 625 -72.21 39.58 17.47
CA LYS A 625 -73.21 39.19 18.48
C LYS A 625 -72.60 38.33 19.58
N THR A 626 -71.59 37.52 19.25
CA THR A 626 -70.85 36.67 20.20
C THR A 626 -69.36 36.61 19.81
N GLY A 627 -68.51 36.24 20.76
CA GLY A 627 -67.11 35.88 20.49
C GLY A 627 -66.99 34.66 19.58
N GLU A 628 -67.95 33.73 19.64
CA GLU A 628 -68.06 32.61 18.69
C GLU A 628 -68.25 33.10 17.25
N GLU A 629 -69.12 34.09 17.04
CA GLU A 629 -69.37 34.67 15.72
C GLU A 629 -68.11 35.37 15.19
N HIS A 630 -67.39 36.11 16.04
CA HIS A 630 -66.08 36.67 15.68
C HIS A 630 -65.07 35.57 15.32
N TYR A 631 -64.98 34.53 16.14
CA TYR A 631 -64.03 33.44 15.93
C TYR A 631 -64.24 32.75 14.58
N LEU A 632 -65.49 32.44 14.26
CA LEU A 632 -65.88 31.83 13.00
C LEU A 632 -65.66 32.78 11.81
N ALA A 633 -65.94 34.08 11.97
CA ALA A 633 -65.82 35.04 10.88
C ALA A 633 -64.37 35.45 10.58
N PHE A 634 -63.56 35.69 11.61
CA PHE A 634 -62.21 36.27 11.48
C PHE A 634 -61.17 35.64 12.40
N GLY A 635 -61.55 35.20 13.61
CA GLY A 635 -60.59 34.67 14.59
C GLY A 635 -59.78 33.46 14.12
N ARG A 636 -60.32 32.65 13.18
CA ARG A 636 -59.58 31.58 12.49
C ARG A 636 -58.46 32.09 11.58
N ALA A 637 -58.70 33.18 10.85
CA ALA A 637 -57.70 33.79 9.98
C ALA A 637 -56.67 34.62 10.77
N GLU A 638 -57.03 35.01 12.00
CA GLU A 638 -56.19 35.77 12.93
C GLU A 638 -55.42 34.86 13.92
N ASN A 639 -55.45 33.53 13.74
CA ASN A 639 -54.77 32.54 14.60
C ASN A 639 -55.12 32.62 16.10
N ARG A 640 -56.39 32.93 16.43
CA ARG A 640 -56.87 32.94 17.83
C ARG A 640 -57.24 31.51 18.28
N ALA A 641 -57.10 31.14 19.56
CA ALA A 641 -57.50 29.82 20.05
C ALA A 641 -59.01 29.70 20.23
N SER A 642 -59.52 28.47 20.04
CA SER A 642 -60.86 28.07 20.47
C SER A 642 -60.79 27.36 21.82
N PRO A 643 -61.47 27.85 22.87
CA PRO A 643 -61.67 27.09 24.09
C PRO A 643 -62.87 26.15 23.90
N ALA A 644 -62.60 24.89 23.52
CA ALA A 644 -63.63 23.85 23.48
C ALA A 644 -63.88 23.27 24.88
N VAL A 645 -65.14 23.26 25.34
CA VAL A 645 -65.57 22.72 26.64
C VAL A 645 -66.85 21.89 26.47
N GLU A 646 -66.97 20.80 27.25
CA GLU A 646 -68.23 20.08 27.44
C GLU A 646 -68.43 19.80 28.95
N ASN A 647 -69.60 20.16 29.51
CA ASN A 647 -69.90 20.12 30.96
C ASN A 647 -68.95 20.92 31.87
N GLY A 648 -68.33 21.98 31.36
CA GLY A 648 -67.43 22.86 32.13
C GLY A 648 -65.99 22.35 32.25
N THR A 649 -65.61 21.33 31.48
CA THR A 649 -64.24 20.79 31.44
C THR A 649 -63.63 20.97 30.05
N LEU A 650 -62.37 21.40 30.03
CA LEU A 650 -61.55 21.73 28.87
C LEU A 650 -61.06 20.45 28.18
N VAL A 651 -61.32 20.30 26.87
CA VAL A 651 -61.10 19.02 26.17
C VAL A 651 -59.66 18.91 25.63
N LEU A 652 -58.86 18.00 26.21
CA LEU A 652 -57.53 17.57 25.75
C LEU A 652 -57.58 16.39 24.76
N PHE A 653 -58.74 16.12 24.19
CA PHE A 653 -58.96 14.99 23.29
C PHE A 653 -58.80 15.43 21.83
N ASP A 654 -57.91 14.78 21.11
CA ASP A 654 -57.70 15.01 19.68
C ASP A 654 -58.44 13.92 18.90
N SER A 655 -59.60 14.27 18.34
CA SER A 655 -60.44 13.35 17.57
C SER A 655 -59.77 12.85 16.29
N THR A 656 -58.84 13.61 15.73
CA THR A 656 -58.06 13.21 14.56
C THR A 656 -57.02 12.19 14.98
N PHE A 657 -56.19 12.53 15.97
CA PHE A 657 -55.21 11.61 16.55
C PHE A 657 -55.87 10.30 16.97
N TYR A 658 -56.99 10.40 17.70
CA TYR A 658 -57.69 9.23 18.20
C TYR A 658 -58.21 8.33 17.09
N ARG A 659 -58.73 8.87 15.97
CA ARG A 659 -59.13 8.05 14.81
C ARG A 659 -57.95 7.46 14.06
N LEU A 660 -56.83 8.19 14.01
CA LEU A 660 -55.59 7.75 13.36
C LEU A 660 -54.93 6.61 14.13
N THR A 661 -54.85 6.70 15.45
CA THR A 661 -54.27 5.67 16.33
C THR A 661 -55.23 4.52 16.64
N ASN A 662 -56.51 4.65 16.26
CA ASN A 662 -57.55 3.63 16.47
C ASN A 662 -58.35 3.35 15.19
N PRO A 663 -57.75 2.64 14.20
CA PRO A 663 -58.35 2.44 12.89
C PRO A 663 -59.66 1.64 12.92
N ASP A 664 -59.83 0.77 13.92
CA ASP A 664 -61.07 0.04 14.20
C ASP A 664 -62.22 0.99 14.55
N VAL A 665 -61.93 2.06 15.29
CA VAL A 665 -62.89 3.11 15.64
C VAL A 665 -63.20 3.98 14.42
N ASP A 666 -62.17 4.37 13.65
CA ASP A 666 -62.35 5.12 12.41
C ASP A 666 -63.21 4.35 11.40
N GLN A 667 -62.99 3.04 11.28
CA GLN A 667 -63.82 2.16 10.49
C GLN A 667 -65.24 2.02 11.05
N ALA A 668 -65.41 1.91 12.37
CA ALA A 668 -66.73 1.86 13.01
C ALA A 668 -67.54 3.17 12.82
N ILE A 669 -66.87 4.32 12.78
CA ILE A 669 -67.46 5.63 12.45
C ILE A 669 -67.87 5.67 10.97
N ARG A 670 -66.98 5.25 10.05
CA ARG A 670 -67.30 5.16 8.61
C ARG A 670 -68.48 4.23 8.31
N ASN A 671 -68.61 3.16 9.09
CA ASN A 671 -69.69 2.18 8.97
C ASN A 671 -70.99 2.62 9.69
N GLY A 672 -71.00 3.77 10.37
CA GLY A 672 -72.16 4.30 11.10
C GLY A 672 -72.52 3.53 12.38
N THR A 673 -71.65 2.62 12.82
CA THR A 673 -71.81 1.82 14.06
C THR A 673 -71.38 2.58 15.32
N VAL A 674 -70.54 3.61 15.17
CA VAL A 674 -70.11 4.54 16.21
C VAL A 674 -70.39 5.95 15.72
N ILE A 675 -70.90 6.82 16.60
CA ILE A 675 -71.33 8.17 16.24
C ILE A 675 -70.12 9.06 15.93
N ASP A 676 -69.12 9.05 16.80
CA ASP A 676 -67.92 9.85 16.71
C ASP A 676 -66.80 9.30 17.61
N ALA A 677 -65.58 9.81 17.42
CA ALA A 677 -64.37 9.36 18.11
C ALA A 677 -64.42 9.58 19.64
N TRP A 678 -65.02 10.69 20.07
CA TRP A 678 -65.14 11.06 21.48
C TRP A 678 -66.14 10.16 22.21
N THR A 679 -67.28 9.88 21.57
CA THR A 679 -68.29 8.95 22.07
C THR A 679 -67.69 7.55 22.26
N HIS A 680 -66.87 7.08 21.31
CA HIS A 680 -66.14 5.82 21.47
C HIS A 680 -65.16 5.86 22.64
N TYR A 681 -64.32 6.90 22.70
CA TYR A 681 -63.31 7.03 23.75
C TYR A 681 -63.94 6.98 25.16
N LYS A 682 -65.03 7.72 25.38
CA LYS A 682 -65.75 7.71 26.67
C LYS A 682 -66.36 6.35 27.02
N GLN A 683 -66.90 5.63 26.04
CA GLN A 683 -67.59 4.36 26.31
C GLN A 683 -66.62 3.19 26.46
N PHE A 684 -65.57 3.15 25.65
CA PHE A 684 -64.68 2.01 25.51
C PHE A 684 -63.20 2.42 25.61
N GLY A 685 -62.80 3.43 24.85
CA GLY A 685 -61.38 3.71 24.65
C GLY A 685 -60.57 4.01 25.90
N ALA A 686 -61.14 4.77 26.83
CA ALA A 686 -60.50 5.07 28.10
C ALA A 686 -60.26 3.83 28.98
N ARG A 687 -61.09 2.78 28.85
CA ARG A 687 -60.91 1.51 29.56
C ARG A 687 -59.96 0.56 28.84
N GLU A 688 -59.79 0.77 27.54
CA GLU A 688 -58.91 0.01 26.68
C GLU A 688 -57.48 0.57 26.67
N GLY A 689 -57.19 1.62 27.46
CA GLY A 689 -55.86 2.24 27.55
C GLY A 689 -55.49 3.08 26.31
N ARG A 690 -56.47 3.46 25.48
CA ARG A 690 -56.20 4.19 24.24
C ARG A 690 -55.83 5.63 24.53
N ASP A 691 -54.79 6.14 23.86
CA ASP A 691 -54.30 7.49 24.10
C ASP A 691 -55.24 8.55 23.49
N PRO A 692 -55.53 9.65 24.21
CA PRO A 692 -56.48 10.67 23.78
C PRO A 692 -55.84 11.80 22.96
N ASN A 693 -54.53 11.99 23.04
CA ASN A 693 -53.75 12.91 22.23
C ASN A 693 -52.27 12.48 22.22
N ILE A 694 -51.50 13.07 21.30
CA ILE A 694 -50.08 12.79 21.05
C ILE A 694 -49.14 12.96 22.26
N MET A 695 -49.52 13.72 23.30
CA MET A 695 -48.69 14.01 24.47
C MET A 695 -49.24 13.42 25.77
N PHE A 696 -50.26 12.55 25.69
CA PHE A 696 -50.88 11.88 26.82
C PHE A 696 -50.80 10.35 26.66
N ASP A 697 -50.11 9.70 27.58
CA ASP A 697 -49.91 8.24 27.61
C ASP A 697 -50.79 7.67 28.74
N ALA A 698 -51.93 7.09 28.39
CA ALA A 698 -52.93 6.66 29.36
C ALA A 698 -52.43 5.53 30.26
N ASP A 699 -51.70 4.57 29.69
CA ASP A 699 -51.14 3.43 30.42
C ASP A 699 -50.03 3.87 31.37
N TRP A 700 -49.11 4.72 30.89
CA TRP A 700 -48.07 5.30 31.73
C TRP A 700 -48.66 6.18 32.82
N TYR A 701 -49.66 7.01 32.49
CA TYR A 701 -50.30 7.87 33.47
C TYR A 701 -50.92 7.05 34.61
N LEU A 702 -51.60 5.94 34.30
CA LEU A 702 -52.17 5.06 35.32
C LEU A 702 -51.10 4.28 36.09
N ALA A 703 -50.03 3.83 35.42
CA ALA A 703 -48.91 3.16 36.07
C ALA A 703 -48.16 4.07 37.05
N SER A 704 -47.93 5.33 36.66
CA SER A 704 -47.29 6.37 37.48
C SER A 704 -48.19 6.88 38.60
N ASN A 705 -49.51 6.65 38.51
CA ASN A 705 -50.50 7.13 39.46
C ASN A 705 -51.41 5.97 39.96
N PRO A 706 -50.90 5.08 40.83
CA PRO A 706 -51.61 3.88 41.26
C PRO A 706 -52.95 4.14 41.98
N ASP A 707 -53.07 5.31 42.62
CA ASP A 707 -54.31 5.78 43.25
C ASP A 707 -55.41 6.09 42.22
N VAL A 708 -55.02 6.67 41.07
CA VAL A 708 -55.90 6.92 39.93
C VAL A 708 -56.27 5.60 39.25
N ALA A 709 -55.30 4.70 39.03
CA ALA A 709 -55.56 3.36 38.49
C ALA A 709 -56.57 2.58 39.35
N ALA A 710 -56.43 2.62 40.68
CA ALA A 710 -57.37 1.99 41.60
C ALA A 710 -58.76 2.66 41.62
N ALA A 711 -58.86 3.94 41.27
CA ALA A 711 -60.13 4.63 41.09
C ALA A 711 -60.82 4.23 39.77
N VAL A 712 -60.08 4.19 38.66
CA VAL A 712 -60.55 3.74 37.34
C VAL A 712 -61.08 2.30 37.41
N ALA A 713 -60.33 1.38 38.05
CA ALA A 713 -60.72 -0.02 38.19
C ALA A 713 -62.03 -0.24 38.97
N ARG A 714 -62.43 0.72 39.82
CA ARG A 714 -63.70 0.71 40.58
C ARG A 714 -64.85 1.45 39.88
N GLY A 715 -64.66 1.86 38.63
CA GLY A 715 -65.64 2.64 37.86
C GLY A 715 -65.61 4.14 38.16
N GLY A 716 -64.48 4.66 38.64
CA GLY A 716 -64.23 6.09 38.80
C GLY A 716 -63.95 6.82 37.46
N ILE A 717 -63.54 8.08 37.53
CA ILE A 717 -63.18 8.90 36.36
C ILE A 717 -61.94 8.33 35.65
N ASP A 718 -61.89 8.41 34.31
CA ASP A 718 -60.79 7.91 33.49
C ASP A 718 -59.50 8.74 33.60
N ALA A 719 -58.39 8.23 33.05
CA ALA A 719 -57.07 8.84 33.10
C ALA A 719 -57.05 10.28 32.55
N LEU A 720 -57.65 10.50 31.37
CA LEU A 720 -57.70 11.82 30.74
C LEU A 720 -58.56 12.78 31.56
N THR A 721 -59.74 12.33 31.98
CA THR A 721 -60.65 13.14 32.81
C THR A 721 -60.03 13.48 34.16
N HIS A 722 -59.28 12.55 34.77
CA HIS A 722 -58.53 12.80 35.98
C HIS A 722 -57.45 13.86 35.74
N PHE A 723 -56.63 13.69 34.72
CA PHE A 723 -55.57 14.63 34.40
C PHE A 723 -56.10 16.03 34.13
N ALA A 724 -57.10 16.16 33.24
CA ALA A 724 -57.65 17.46 32.82
C ALA A 724 -58.23 18.26 34.00
N ASN A 725 -58.83 17.59 34.98
CA ASN A 725 -59.48 18.24 36.11
C ASN A 725 -58.57 18.44 37.32
N TYR A 726 -57.68 17.47 37.59
CA TYR A 726 -56.92 17.36 38.83
C TYR A 726 -55.42 17.13 38.59
N GLY A 727 -55.05 16.18 37.72
CA GLY A 727 -53.68 15.70 37.60
C GLY A 727 -52.64 16.78 37.32
N TRP A 728 -52.92 17.71 36.39
CA TRP A 728 -51.96 18.78 36.09
C TRP A 728 -51.79 19.77 37.25
N LYS A 729 -52.82 19.95 38.10
CA LYS A 729 -52.75 20.80 39.31
C LYS A 729 -51.98 20.12 40.43
N GLU A 730 -52.00 18.79 40.43
CA GLU A 730 -51.25 17.94 41.35
C GLU A 730 -49.80 17.73 40.91
N GLY A 731 -49.39 18.30 39.76
CA GLY A 731 -48.05 18.15 39.21
C GLY A 731 -47.77 16.74 38.65
N ARG A 732 -48.82 15.98 38.33
CA ARG A 732 -48.68 14.66 37.71
C ARG A 732 -48.51 14.83 36.22
N ASP A 733 -47.37 14.41 35.69
CA ASP A 733 -47.09 14.47 34.27
C ASP A 733 -48.10 13.61 33.47
N PRO A 734 -48.51 14.04 32.26
CA PRO A 734 -49.45 13.29 31.41
C PRO A 734 -48.81 12.14 30.63
N SER A 735 -47.50 12.15 30.48
CA SER A 735 -46.72 11.13 29.79
C SER A 735 -45.25 11.25 30.16
N ARG A 736 -44.46 10.22 29.82
CA ARG A 736 -42.99 10.26 29.94
C ARG A 736 -42.32 11.37 29.12
N TRP A 737 -43.04 11.96 28.14
CA TRP A 737 -42.50 12.94 27.20
C TRP A 737 -42.86 14.39 27.54
N PHE A 738 -43.59 14.61 28.65
CA PHE A 738 -44.06 15.93 29.05
C PHE A 738 -43.94 16.13 30.57
N ASP A 739 -42.81 16.66 31.02
CA ASP A 739 -42.65 17.12 32.41
C ASP A 739 -43.29 18.50 32.61
N ILE A 740 -44.34 18.56 33.42
CA ILE A 740 -45.08 19.80 33.70
C ILE A 740 -44.21 20.82 34.44
N SER A 741 -43.43 20.36 35.41
CA SER A 741 -42.63 21.24 36.27
C SER A 741 -41.54 21.93 35.46
N ALA A 742 -40.85 21.16 34.62
CA ALA A 742 -39.83 21.66 33.73
C ALA A 742 -40.41 22.52 32.61
N TYR A 743 -41.56 22.14 32.03
CA TYR A 743 -42.23 22.96 31.02
C TYR A 743 -42.63 24.34 31.59
N LEU A 744 -43.18 24.39 32.80
CA LEU A 744 -43.53 25.65 33.46
C LEU A 744 -42.29 26.47 33.88
N ALA A 745 -41.20 25.81 34.30
CA ALA A 745 -39.94 26.48 34.60
C ALA A 745 -39.31 27.12 33.36
N ALA A 746 -39.37 26.44 32.22
CA ALA A 746 -38.86 26.94 30.93
C ALA A 746 -39.76 28.02 30.31
N ASN A 747 -41.02 28.11 30.72
CA ASN A 747 -42.02 29.02 30.15
C ASN A 747 -42.69 29.89 31.24
N PRO A 748 -41.99 30.90 31.79
CA PRO A 748 -42.52 31.74 32.88
C PRO A 748 -43.79 32.51 32.51
N ASP A 749 -43.97 32.80 31.23
CA ASP A 749 -45.17 33.43 30.67
C ASP A 749 -46.41 32.52 30.79
N VAL A 750 -46.24 31.21 30.60
CA VAL A 750 -47.28 30.20 30.80
C VAL A 750 -47.54 30.01 32.30
N ALA A 751 -46.48 29.98 33.11
CA ALA A 751 -46.59 29.85 34.57
C ALA A 751 -47.31 31.04 35.24
N ALA A 752 -47.25 32.24 34.63
CA ALA A 752 -47.92 33.43 35.15
C ALA A 752 -49.45 33.42 34.96
N VAL A 753 -49.98 32.57 34.06
CA VAL A 753 -51.43 32.48 33.79
C VAL A 753 -52.09 31.49 34.76
N GLN A 754 -52.78 32.02 35.78
CA GLN A 754 -53.51 31.18 36.74
C GLN A 754 -54.59 30.35 36.05
N GLY A 755 -54.56 29.04 36.27
CA GLY A 755 -55.59 28.12 35.79
C GLY A 755 -55.34 27.54 34.38
N LEU A 756 -54.22 27.88 33.73
CA LEU A 756 -53.89 27.36 32.41
C LEU A 756 -53.28 25.95 32.50
N ASN A 757 -53.89 24.98 31.82
CA ASN A 757 -53.34 23.64 31.70
C ASN A 757 -52.08 23.66 30.81
N PRO A 758 -50.90 23.23 31.32
CA PRO A 758 -49.63 23.32 30.59
C PRO A 758 -49.58 22.44 29.33
N LEU A 759 -50.20 21.25 29.39
CA LEU A 759 -50.31 20.35 28.24
C LEU A 759 -51.17 20.98 27.14
N LEU A 760 -52.29 21.60 27.52
CA LEU A 760 -53.13 22.30 26.56
C LEU A 760 -52.40 23.46 25.90
N HIS A 761 -51.67 24.26 26.70
CA HIS A 761 -50.88 25.34 26.15
C HIS A 761 -49.85 24.82 25.14
N TYR A 762 -49.16 23.74 25.47
CA TYR A 762 -48.20 23.14 24.55
C TYR A 762 -48.84 22.66 23.26
N LEU A 763 -49.92 21.89 23.34
CA LEU A 763 -50.63 21.36 22.16
C LEU A 763 -51.23 22.48 21.30
N ALA A 764 -51.69 23.59 21.91
CA ALA A 764 -52.31 24.69 21.20
C ALA A 764 -51.31 25.71 20.62
N TYR A 765 -50.16 25.90 21.29
CA TYR A 765 -49.22 26.99 21.00
C TYR A 765 -47.77 26.57 21.11
N GLY A 766 -47.40 25.92 22.22
CA GLY A 766 -46.00 25.67 22.52
C GLY A 766 -45.28 24.83 21.47
N TYR A 767 -45.99 23.88 20.84
CA TYR A 767 -45.48 23.12 19.71
C TYR A 767 -45.14 24.03 18.51
N HIS A 768 -46.04 24.92 18.12
CA HIS A 768 -45.84 25.85 16.98
C HIS A 768 -44.82 26.96 17.27
N GLU A 769 -44.65 27.30 18.55
CA GLU A 769 -43.67 28.29 19.02
C GLU A 769 -42.28 27.69 19.27
N GLY A 770 -42.10 26.38 19.05
CA GLY A 770 -40.82 25.68 19.25
C GLY A 770 -40.41 25.54 20.71
N ARG A 771 -41.38 25.59 21.64
CA ARG A 771 -41.11 25.40 23.07
C ARG A 771 -40.77 23.94 23.32
N LEU A 772 -39.75 23.69 24.14
CA LEU A 772 -39.26 22.34 24.42
C LEU A 772 -40.09 21.67 25.53
N THR A 773 -40.26 20.35 25.42
CA THR A 773 -40.69 19.48 26.52
C THR A 773 -39.49 18.67 26.99
N THR A 774 -39.42 18.37 28.29
CA THR A 774 -38.35 17.53 28.86
C THR A 774 -38.89 16.15 29.23
N PHE A 775 -38.00 15.17 29.25
CA PHE A 775 -38.28 13.78 29.59
C PHE A 775 -38.08 13.52 31.09
N THR A 776 -38.95 12.71 31.69
CA THR A 776 -38.75 12.15 33.04
C THR A 776 -38.02 10.82 32.90
N GLU A 777 -36.82 10.67 33.49
CA GLU A 777 -35.91 9.50 33.39
C GLU A 777 -36.64 8.14 33.32
N LEU A 778 -36.19 7.27 32.40
CA LEU A 778 -36.44 5.83 32.46
C LEU A 778 -35.50 5.27 33.52
N GLY A 779 -36.06 4.62 34.53
CA GLY A 779 -35.36 3.55 35.25
C GLY A 779 -34.99 2.41 34.31
#